data_AF-A0A9D7ZXP8-F1
#
_entry.id   AF-A0A9D7ZXP8-F1
#
_cell.length_a   1.000
_cell.length_b   1.000
_cell.length_c   1.000
_cell.angle_alpha   90.00
_cell.angle_beta   90.00
_cell.angle_gamma   90.00
#
_symmetry.space_group_name_H-M   'P 1'
#
loop_
_entity.id
_entity.type
_entity.pdbx_description
1 polymer ?
#
loop_
_entity_poly.entity_id
_entity_poly.type
_entity_poly.pdbx_seq_one_letter_code
_entity_poly.pdbx_strand_id
1 'polypeptide(L)'
;MRIQFKNDGLSKSEYLLILIFIILVSLSLGFGSYSTDTFFKSSDFFFYDRFMKITASKEISDKITIIDIDEASLSAIGQWPWPRYRLAQLINSIHDYQPKAMGLDIILPEPDHTSLKNIQIQFQNDFDLNLEFTGVPLSLTDNDGYLAHILKKSSIVGARYFYFDHFNKKITHRYNPFKITNSSGSLTLHKATGVLSNTFQLENSLEFTGFTNNRQDEDGIMRKAPLLIEFQGDIFTHLSLSTFLKAHGIQQAQVLKDLYGLYIKAGKYKIPITNNGYVQIRFNGPAKGHKFISAVDILNNNFSQADIQDKIIFIGSSAIILNDIYHTIYDSQFPGIEIHAVIIDNIYTNQMIIRPAWAQNLIFGICVATGIVMAFLFFNASGPTALFLGTLAWICIVFISSFVSYMNLSIFISPSRPGLISITLFSFFSLFHFALARRASLLFLKELEASKKELQKAMHNLQTTQVTNGVYWIKIPEAGLNILCGCPGEIVKHLMIKGYIATVCQGDACFETGPNAILLSDVLIQNGRFSNLSEFPVLQMLYRQGLIIPNHPNNNGEKPILLGSREQIESQKQYIFHGNFGLATKQEILETGVSQPMADEMMRLKNKFRFGMEPSIENLLDSVIVEKEPVEIKNQVFVHRIGLNVYEFSYKGGTTQVNLNLDAGQTYTSPYSLGYHKIKREYFAIIHSGEGDGWNTSKPSMGSIMIFQGGIYLIDAPPNILYILRSLGIDISEIIGIFHTHAHDDHFASLPVLLQSDHRIKYYATPLVRASVSKKFSALLSLDEEALSRFFDFHDLEFDQWNNCDGLEVKPIFSPHPVETNIFIFRALGNADYKTYAHYADIISLDLLYKMVGDDPDSISLDTYNHIKDAYLIPTTLKKLDIGGGMIHGEAMDFKHDMSEKIILAHTEKELTDEQKEIGSESSFGQCDILIPGSRDYLRNYAARYFKSLFPFLDEKDFNMLLKAQIIDFNPGSMILKKGEFPAHLYLILTGIVEYIDADSGIKNNLSNGCFIGEFNLFQEKSSSGVYRTLSHVAALCFSFDFFRSFLEKNNIFDPTEKMFSRIDFLKSTWLFGEESSYAVQYKIAQTIKAMELDENISVFEQQSPGLYLIKSGEIQVRDNNDTLLETLKSGAFFGECHFFEREKTYLQFITAQPSLLYVITDPGLLEIPIVHWKLLEIYEKRRKKMEWN
;
A
#
# COMPACT_ATOMS: atom_id res chain seq x y z
N MET A 1 -29.48 -42.83 -0.39
CA MET A 1 -28.89 -43.80 -1.35
C MET A 1 -27.38 -43.68 -1.25
N ARG A 2 -26.65 -44.72 -0.80
CA ARG A 2 -25.17 -44.71 -0.78
C ARG A 2 -24.70 -44.85 -2.24
N ILE A 3 -24.37 -43.75 -2.90
CA ILE A 3 -23.68 -43.80 -4.19
C ILE A 3 -22.26 -44.26 -3.88
N GLN A 4 -21.98 -45.54 -4.11
CA GLN A 4 -20.60 -46.01 -4.22
C GLN A 4 -19.99 -45.28 -5.42
N PHE A 5 -19.05 -44.36 -5.17
CA PHE A 5 -18.14 -43.86 -6.19
C PHE A 5 -17.23 -45.02 -6.63
N LYS A 6 -17.76 -45.95 -7.43
CA LYS A 6 -16.89 -46.83 -8.21
C LYS A 6 -16.39 -46.00 -9.39
N ASN A 7 -15.06 -45.96 -9.56
CA ASN A 7 -14.35 -45.27 -10.64
C ASN A 7 -14.59 -45.89 -12.04
N ASP A 8 -15.76 -46.51 -12.28
CA ASP A 8 -16.12 -47.25 -13.49
C ASP A 8 -16.41 -46.33 -14.70
N GLY A 9 -16.23 -45.02 -14.56
CA GLY A 9 -16.49 -44.01 -15.61
C GLY A 9 -15.26 -43.37 -16.26
N LEU A 10 -14.04 -43.74 -15.87
CA LEU A 10 -12.80 -43.16 -16.39
C LEU A 10 -12.26 -43.97 -17.59
N SER A 11 -11.94 -43.28 -18.68
CA SER A 11 -11.27 -43.88 -19.83
C SER A 11 -9.80 -44.21 -19.50
N LYS A 12 -9.22 -45.22 -20.18
CA LYS A 12 -7.80 -45.58 -20.02
C LYS A 12 -6.86 -44.38 -20.27
N SER A 13 -7.22 -43.47 -21.16
CA SER A 13 -6.48 -42.23 -21.44
C SER A 13 -6.53 -41.23 -20.29
N GLU A 14 -7.67 -41.06 -19.62
CA GLU A 14 -7.81 -40.17 -18.46
C GLU A 14 -7.00 -40.70 -17.25
N TYR A 15 -7.02 -42.01 -17.01
CA TYR A 15 -6.15 -42.64 -16.01
C TYR A 15 -4.67 -42.39 -16.27
N LEU A 16 -4.25 -42.52 -17.54
CA LEU A 16 -2.88 -42.30 -17.95
C LEU A 16 -2.47 -40.83 -17.75
N LEU A 17 -3.33 -39.87 -18.10
CA LEU A 17 -3.07 -38.44 -17.92
C LEU A 17 -2.91 -38.06 -16.45
N ILE A 18 -3.74 -38.60 -15.55
CA ILE A 18 -3.63 -38.35 -14.11
C ILE A 18 -2.31 -38.90 -13.56
N LEU A 19 -1.94 -40.13 -13.94
CA LEU A 19 -0.66 -40.71 -13.55
C LEU A 19 0.53 -39.90 -14.06
N ILE A 20 0.48 -39.43 -15.32
CA ILE A 20 1.49 -38.54 -15.88
C ILE A 20 1.57 -37.24 -15.07
N PHE A 21 0.45 -36.61 -14.74
CA PHE A 21 0.43 -35.38 -13.94
C PHE A 21 1.05 -35.59 -12.55
N ILE A 22 0.71 -36.68 -11.86
CA ILE A 22 1.29 -37.03 -10.55
C ILE A 22 2.81 -37.19 -10.67
N ILE A 23 3.27 -37.91 -11.68
CA ILE A 23 4.69 -38.13 -11.93
C ILE A 23 5.39 -36.79 -12.22
N LEU A 24 4.82 -35.95 -13.09
CA LEU A 24 5.40 -34.66 -13.45
C LEU A 24 5.48 -33.72 -12.25
N VAL A 25 4.42 -33.60 -11.44
CA VAL A 25 4.43 -32.75 -10.23
C VAL A 25 5.43 -33.27 -9.21
N SER A 26 5.44 -34.58 -8.95
CA SER A 26 6.33 -35.20 -7.95
C SER A 26 7.80 -35.12 -8.38
N LEU A 27 8.09 -35.31 -9.66
CA LEU A 27 9.43 -35.16 -10.21
C LEU A 27 9.85 -33.69 -10.28
N SER A 28 8.99 -32.78 -10.73
CA SER A 28 9.31 -31.34 -10.81
C SER A 28 9.65 -30.75 -9.44
N LEU A 29 8.77 -30.93 -8.45
CA LEU A 29 9.00 -30.46 -7.08
C LEU A 29 10.09 -31.29 -6.36
N GLY A 30 10.26 -32.55 -6.76
CA GLY A 30 11.40 -33.38 -6.36
C GLY A 30 12.72 -32.79 -6.85
N PHE A 31 12.87 -32.49 -8.15
CA PHE A 31 14.06 -31.87 -8.73
C PHE A 31 14.30 -30.47 -8.16
N GLY A 32 13.24 -29.76 -7.75
CA GLY A 32 13.31 -28.54 -6.95
C GLY A 32 14.06 -28.69 -5.60
N SER A 33 14.31 -29.91 -5.11
CA SER A 33 15.20 -30.14 -3.94
C SER A 33 16.68 -29.89 -4.23
N TYR A 34 17.08 -29.88 -5.51
CA TYR A 34 18.42 -29.51 -5.96
C TYR A 34 18.50 -28.06 -6.47
N SER A 35 17.36 -27.37 -6.58
CA SER A 35 17.29 -25.98 -7.05
C SER A 35 17.74 -24.99 -5.97
N THR A 36 18.38 -23.91 -6.41
CA THR A 36 18.78 -22.76 -5.58
C THR A 36 17.74 -21.63 -5.56
N ASP A 37 16.56 -21.86 -6.14
CA ASP A 37 15.46 -20.89 -6.21
C ASP A 37 15.08 -20.35 -4.83
N THR A 38 14.83 -19.03 -4.78
CA THR A 38 14.51 -18.28 -3.55
C THR A 38 13.21 -18.76 -2.93
N PHE A 39 12.20 -19.16 -3.72
CA PHE A 39 10.91 -19.62 -3.19
C PHE A 39 11.06 -20.88 -2.33
N PHE A 40 11.78 -21.89 -2.83
CA PHE A 40 11.98 -23.14 -2.08
C PHE A 40 12.82 -22.94 -0.82
N LYS A 41 13.85 -22.09 -0.90
CA LYS A 41 14.67 -21.73 0.27
C LYS A 41 13.85 -21.06 1.37
N SER A 42 13.00 -20.09 1.01
CA SER A 42 12.13 -19.39 1.96
C SER A 42 11.17 -20.33 2.67
N SER A 43 10.61 -21.31 1.95
CA SER A 43 9.75 -22.34 2.55
C SER A 43 10.51 -23.25 3.53
N ASP A 44 11.76 -23.59 3.23
CA ASP A 44 12.61 -24.40 4.11
C ASP A 44 13.00 -23.61 5.38
N PHE A 45 13.28 -22.31 5.24
CA PHE A 45 13.56 -21.42 6.38
C PHE A 45 12.36 -21.26 7.31
N PHE A 46 11.14 -21.15 6.76
CA PHE A 46 9.93 -21.10 7.58
C PHE A 46 9.82 -22.28 8.55
N PHE A 47 9.97 -23.51 8.05
CA PHE A 47 9.91 -24.70 8.91
C PHE A 47 11.11 -24.82 9.83
N TYR A 48 12.30 -24.50 9.34
CA TYR A 48 13.52 -24.51 10.14
C TYR A 48 13.41 -23.59 11.36
N ASP A 49 12.90 -22.38 11.18
CA ASP A 49 12.74 -21.40 12.25
C ASP A 49 11.66 -21.79 13.24
N ARG A 50 10.55 -22.35 12.74
CA ARG A 50 9.49 -22.87 13.61
C ARG A 50 10.00 -24.02 14.47
N PHE A 51 10.79 -24.93 13.90
CA PHE A 51 11.38 -26.03 14.66
C PHE A 51 12.35 -25.49 15.70
N MET A 52 13.21 -24.53 15.33
CA MET A 52 14.14 -23.92 16.28
C MET A 52 13.41 -23.24 17.45
N LYS A 53 12.30 -22.51 17.20
CA LYS A 53 11.49 -21.88 18.24
C LYS A 53 10.79 -22.88 19.17
N ILE A 54 10.19 -23.92 18.61
CA ILE A 54 9.42 -24.92 19.39
C ILE A 54 10.35 -25.73 20.28
N THR A 55 11.60 -25.93 19.86
CA THR A 55 12.56 -26.84 20.50
C THR A 55 13.66 -26.10 21.25
N ALA A 56 13.48 -24.79 21.47
CA ALA A 56 14.40 -23.95 22.22
C ALA A 56 14.54 -24.48 23.66
N SER A 57 15.75 -24.84 24.06
CA SER A 57 16.04 -25.25 25.43
C SER A 57 16.26 -24.02 26.31
N LYS A 58 15.75 -24.03 27.55
CA LYS A 58 16.11 -23.01 28.55
C LYS A 58 17.46 -23.29 29.23
N GLU A 59 18.07 -24.45 28.98
CA GLU A 59 19.35 -24.82 29.57
C GLU A 59 20.50 -24.18 28.77
N ILE A 60 21.08 -23.12 29.31
CA ILE A 60 22.25 -22.43 28.78
C ILE A 60 23.46 -22.79 29.64
N SER A 61 24.60 -23.12 29.02
CA SER A 61 25.82 -23.48 29.74
C SER A 61 26.32 -22.33 30.63
N ASP A 62 26.51 -22.63 31.91
CA ASP A 62 27.11 -21.71 32.90
C ASP A 62 28.63 -21.51 32.71
N LYS A 63 29.25 -22.22 31.75
CA LYS A 63 30.72 -22.20 31.52
C LYS A 63 31.24 -20.97 30.77
N ILE A 64 30.35 -20.08 30.33
CA ILE A 64 30.67 -18.95 29.46
C ILE A 64 30.20 -17.67 30.15
N THR A 65 31.02 -16.63 30.13
CA THR A 65 30.65 -15.32 30.66
C THR A 65 31.11 -14.24 29.70
N ILE A 66 30.24 -13.26 29.47
CA ILE A 66 30.48 -12.14 28.57
C ILE A 66 30.78 -10.92 29.44
N ILE A 67 31.93 -10.30 29.20
CA ILE A 67 32.28 -9.00 29.74
C ILE A 67 31.94 -7.96 28.68
N ASP A 68 30.97 -7.12 29.00
CA ASP A 68 30.28 -6.27 28.05
C ASP A 68 30.67 -4.80 28.21
N ILE A 69 31.18 -4.22 27.15
CA ILE A 69 31.31 -2.77 27.00
C ILE A 69 29.94 -2.24 26.60
N ASP A 70 29.07 -2.14 27.60
CA ASP A 70 27.69 -1.68 27.49
C ASP A 70 27.57 -0.15 27.59
N GLU A 71 26.35 0.37 27.43
CA GLU A 71 26.06 1.79 27.56
C GLU A 71 26.42 2.35 28.96
N ALA A 72 26.29 1.53 30.01
CA ALA A 72 26.68 1.92 31.37
C ALA A 72 28.20 2.11 31.48
N SER A 73 28.98 1.22 30.87
CA SER A 73 30.43 1.32 30.78
C SER A 73 30.87 2.53 29.97
N LEU A 74 30.24 2.79 28.82
CA LEU A 74 30.54 3.97 28.00
C LEU A 74 30.16 5.28 28.71
N SER A 75 29.05 5.29 29.46
CA SER A 75 28.62 6.44 30.26
C SER A 75 29.58 6.72 31.42
N ALA A 76 30.03 5.68 32.13
CA ALA A 76 30.88 5.83 33.31
C ALA A 76 32.36 6.10 32.97
N ILE A 77 32.88 5.47 31.93
CA ILE A 77 34.31 5.47 31.59
C ILE A 77 34.61 6.49 30.49
N GLY A 78 33.67 6.72 29.57
CA GLY A 78 33.80 7.64 28.45
C GLY A 78 33.69 6.94 27.09
N GLN A 79 33.72 7.75 26.04
CA GLN A 79 33.49 7.32 24.66
C GLN A 79 34.51 6.29 24.17
N TRP A 80 34.05 5.32 23.38
CA TRP A 80 34.89 4.36 22.65
C TRP A 80 35.55 5.01 21.41
N PRO A 81 36.78 4.64 21.02
CA PRO A 81 37.66 3.65 21.64
C PRO A 81 38.31 4.16 22.94
N TRP A 82 38.33 3.30 23.97
CA TRP A 82 39.05 3.62 25.20
C TRP A 82 40.57 3.69 24.98
N PRO A 83 41.30 4.48 25.79
CA PRO A 83 42.75 4.39 25.88
C PRO A 83 43.20 2.95 26.14
N ARG A 84 44.27 2.50 25.47
CA ARG A 84 44.71 1.10 25.49
C ARG A 84 45.16 0.66 26.88
N TYR A 85 45.57 1.59 27.74
CA TYR A 85 45.86 1.29 29.15
C TYR A 85 44.63 0.87 29.95
N ARG A 86 43.43 1.37 29.63
CA ARG A 86 42.17 0.96 30.29
C ARG A 86 41.74 -0.42 29.86
N LEU A 87 41.85 -0.73 28.57
CA LEU A 87 41.60 -2.08 28.06
C LEU A 87 42.61 -3.07 28.67
N ALA A 88 43.88 -2.67 28.80
CA ALA A 88 44.91 -3.46 29.48
C ALA A 88 44.56 -3.71 30.96
N GLN A 89 44.06 -2.68 31.66
CA GLN A 89 43.58 -2.82 33.05
C GLN A 89 42.40 -3.79 33.15
N LEU A 90 41.41 -3.69 32.25
CA LEU A 90 40.27 -4.60 32.19
C LEU A 90 40.73 -6.05 32.00
N ILE A 91 41.55 -6.31 30.98
CA ILE A 91 42.05 -7.66 30.67
C ILE A 91 42.89 -8.21 31.82
N ASN A 92 43.77 -7.40 32.42
CA ASN A 92 44.58 -7.85 33.55
C ASN A 92 43.70 -8.17 34.77
N SER A 93 42.67 -7.36 35.04
CA SER A 93 41.74 -7.59 36.15
C SER A 93 41.00 -8.92 35.99
N ILE A 94 40.58 -9.28 34.77
CA ILE A 94 39.94 -10.58 34.49
C ILE A 94 40.96 -11.71 34.63
N HIS A 95 42.16 -11.54 34.07
CA HIS A 95 43.22 -12.55 34.07
C HIS A 95 43.62 -12.99 35.49
N ASP A 96 43.66 -12.05 36.44
CA ASP A 96 44.07 -12.32 37.83
C ASP A 96 43.12 -13.32 38.54
N TYR A 97 41.88 -13.51 38.06
CA TYR A 97 40.92 -14.50 38.56
C TYR A 97 40.97 -15.85 37.82
N GLN A 98 41.98 -16.08 36.98
CA GLN A 98 42.27 -17.36 36.33
C GLN A 98 41.09 -17.93 35.49
N PRO A 99 40.63 -17.20 34.47
CA PRO A 99 39.69 -17.73 33.49
C PRO A 99 40.32 -18.89 32.71
N LYS A 100 39.48 -19.78 32.19
CA LYS A 100 39.92 -20.94 31.40
C LYS A 100 40.52 -20.54 30.05
N ALA A 101 39.90 -19.56 29.41
CA ALA A 101 40.41 -18.88 28.22
C ALA A 101 39.70 -17.54 28.08
N MET A 102 40.32 -16.61 27.38
CA MET A 102 39.73 -15.33 27.04
C MET A 102 39.76 -15.12 25.52
N GLY A 103 38.67 -14.60 24.96
CA GLY A 103 38.57 -14.11 23.59
C GLY A 103 38.27 -12.62 23.59
N LEU A 104 39.02 -11.85 22.82
CA LEU A 104 38.84 -10.40 22.67
C LEU A 104 38.20 -10.10 21.32
N ASP A 105 36.92 -9.76 21.33
CA ASP A 105 36.14 -9.38 20.14
C ASP A 105 36.27 -7.87 19.88
N ILE A 106 37.51 -7.43 19.74
CA ILE A 106 37.87 -6.03 19.52
C ILE A 106 39.07 -6.00 18.57
N ILE A 107 38.96 -5.22 17.51
CA ILE A 107 40.04 -5.01 16.54
C ILE A 107 40.52 -3.57 16.67
N LEU A 108 41.81 -3.38 16.90
CA LEU A 108 42.45 -2.07 17.11
C LEU A 108 43.42 -1.80 15.95
N PRO A 109 42.94 -1.39 14.76
CA PRO A 109 43.78 -1.26 13.57
C PRO A 109 44.69 -0.02 13.59
N GLU A 110 44.36 0.96 14.44
CA GLU A 110 45.06 2.24 14.53
C GLU A 110 45.79 2.39 15.87
N PRO A 111 46.96 3.08 15.88
CA PRO A 111 47.66 3.40 17.11
C PRO A 111 46.80 4.17 18.11
N ASP A 112 47.07 4.01 19.40
CA ASP A 112 46.37 4.78 20.43
C ASP A 112 46.74 6.28 20.38
N HIS A 113 45.84 7.12 19.88
CA HIS A 113 46.03 8.58 19.82
C HIS A 113 46.16 9.24 21.20
N THR A 114 45.75 8.57 22.28
CA THR A 114 45.91 9.07 23.65
C THR A 114 47.25 8.67 24.28
N SER A 115 48.07 7.88 23.57
CA SER A 115 49.41 7.49 24.00
C SER A 115 50.34 8.70 24.01
N LEU A 116 51.04 8.95 25.12
CA LEU A 116 51.93 10.10 25.24
C LEU A 116 53.01 10.13 24.16
N LYS A 117 53.53 8.94 23.79
CA LYS A 117 54.47 8.77 22.67
C LYS A 117 53.88 9.21 21.34
N ASN A 118 52.61 8.89 21.06
CA ASN A 118 51.95 9.28 19.82
C ASN A 118 51.60 10.77 19.81
N ILE A 119 51.22 11.34 20.97
CA ILE A 119 51.01 12.78 21.14
C ILE A 119 52.31 13.55 20.88
N GLN A 120 53.45 13.08 21.40
CA GLN A 120 54.77 13.65 21.12
C GLN A 120 55.08 13.65 19.62
N ILE A 121 54.90 12.50 18.95
CA ILE A 121 55.15 12.36 17.51
C ILE A 121 54.22 13.29 16.72
N GLN A 122 52.94 13.36 17.09
CA GLN A 122 51.95 14.17 16.39
C GLN A 122 52.25 15.67 16.54
N PHE A 123 52.51 16.16 17.75
CA PHE A 123 52.82 17.57 17.97
C PHE A 123 54.15 17.99 17.34
N GLN A 124 55.12 17.08 17.29
CA GLN A 124 56.36 17.31 16.56
C GLN A 124 56.12 17.39 15.04
N ASN A 125 55.25 16.54 14.47
CA ASN A 125 54.97 16.55 13.04
C ASN A 125 54.06 17.71 12.60
N ASP A 126 53.03 18.02 13.39
CA ASP A 126 51.98 18.99 13.03
C ASP A 126 52.38 20.43 13.39
N PHE A 127 53.16 20.61 14.47
CA PHE A 127 53.48 21.92 15.04
C PHE A 127 54.97 22.17 15.29
N ASP A 128 55.86 21.21 15.00
CA ASP A 128 57.29 21.27 15.32
C ASP A 128 57.58 21.51 16.82
N LEU A 129 56.71 20.98 17.69
CA LEU A 129 56.79 21.12 19.14
C LEU A 129 57.29 19.83 19.81
N ASN A 130 58.44 19.92 20.48
CA ASN A 130 58.96 18.86 21.34
C ASN A 130 58.30 18.92 22.73
N LEU A 131 57.33 18.04 22.98
CA LEU A 131 56.66 17.92 24.28
C LEU A 131 57.42 16.98 25.22
N GLU A 132 57.65 17.40 26.47
CA GLU A 132 58.19 16.55 27.54
C GLU A 132 57.14 16.28 28.62
N PHE A 133 56.97 15.01 29.00
CA PHE A 133 56.10 14.59 30.10
C PHE A 133 56.96 14.15 31.30
N THR A 134 56.75 14.74 32.47
CA THR A 134 57.47 14.40 33.70
C THR A 134 56.57 13.59 34.65
N GLY A 135 57.17 12.68 35.42
CA GLY A 135 56.45 11.89 36.44
C GLY A 135 55.61 10.72 35.92
N VAL A 136 55.65 10.41 34.61
CA VAL A 136 54.92 9.27 34.03
C VAL A 136 55.80 8.01 34.03
N PRO A 137 55.33 6.87 34.57
CA PRO A 137 56.05 5.60 34.45
C PRO A 137 56.36 5.25 32.99
N LEU A 138 57.57 4.76 32.70
CA LEU A 138 57.98 4.40 31.32
C LEU A 138 57.02 3.40 30.64
N SER A 139 56.30 2.58 31.41
CA SER A 139 55.32 1.63 30.88
C SER A 139 54.01 2.28 30.41
N LEU A 140 53.68 3.50 30.86
CA LEU A 140 52.45 4.23 30.51
C LEU A 140 52.71 5.34 29.47
N THR A 141 53.94 5.45 28.96
CA THR A 141 54.25 6.38 27.86
C THR A 141 53.85 5.82 26.50
N ASP A 142 53.78 4.49 26.36
CA ASP A 142 53.36 3.76 25.17
C ASP A 142 52.18 2.84 25.50
N ASN A 143 50.95 3.34 25.30
CA ASN A 143 49.73 2.60 25.65
C ASN A 143 49.56 1.30 24.84
N ASP A 144 49.92 1.30 23.55
CA ASP A 144 49.88 0.11 22.69
C ASP A 144 50.91 -0.93 23.16
N GLY A 145 52.09 -0.48 23.58
CA GLY A 145 53.10 -1.33 24.19
C GLY A 145 52.67 -1.95 25.52
N TYR A 146 51.98 -1.19 26.37
CA TYR A 146 51.45 -1.70 27.62
C TYR A 146 50.35 -2.74 27.38
N LEU A 147 49.41 -2.47 26.47
CA LEU A 147 48.39 -3.45 26.11
C LEU A 147 49.03 -4.71 25.50
N ALA A 148 49.99 -4.58 24.59
CA ALA A 148 50.72 -5.71 24.02
C ALA A 148 51.37 -6.61 25.09
N HIS A 149 51.95 -6.00 26.14
CA HIS A 149 52.50 -6.75 27.28
C HIS A 149 51.41 -7.56 28.00
N ILE A 150 50.25 -6.96 28.27
CA ILE A 150 49.13 -7.63 28.93
C ILE A 150 48.49 -8.71 28.05
N LEU A 151 48.33 -8.48 26.75
CA LEU A 151 47.83 -9.48 25.79
C LEU A 151 48.73 -10.72 25.79
N LYS A 152 50.06 -10.52 25.77
CA LYS A 152 51.04 -11.62 25.85
C LYS A 152 51.01 -12.34 27.20
N LYS A 153 50.94 -11.60 28.32
CA LYS A 153 50.85 -12.16 29.68
C LYS A 153 49.60 -13.01 29.84
N SER A 154 48.47 -12.51 29.36
CA SER A 154 47.15 -13.14 29.54
C SER A 154 46.88 -14.29 28.55
N SER A 155 47.67 -14.40 27.47
CA SER A 155 47.49 -15.42 26.43
C SER A 155 46.08 -15.41 25.82
N ILE A 156 45.49 -14.22 25.74
CA ILE A 156 44.16 -13.97 25.18
C ILE A 156 44.14 -14.21 23.66
N VAL A 157 43.02 -14.71 23.14
CA VAL A 157 42.81 -14.88 21.70
C VAL A 157 42.30 -13.57 21.12
N GLY A 158 43.03 -12.97 20.18
CA GLY A 158 42.63 -11.70 19.56
C GLY A 158 41.76 -11.87 18.32
N ALA A 159 40.88 -10.91 18.08
CA ALA A 159 40.04 -10.82 16.90
C ALA A 159 40.79 -10.31 15.65
N ARG A 160 40.26 -10.68 14.49
CA ARG A 160 40.52 -10.08 13.18
C ARG A 160 39.27 -10.17 12.31
N TYR A 161 39.26 -9.45 11.20
CA TYR A 161 38.16 -9.50 10.24
C TYR A 161 38.72 -9.71 8.82
N PHE A 162 38.11 -10.60 8.04
CA PHE A 162 38.50 -10.86 6.66
C PHE A 162 37.60 -10.13 5.66
N TYR A 163 38.20 -9.56 4.64
CA TYR A 163 37.51 -9.00 3.48
C TYR A 163 37.49 -10.00 2.33
N PHE A 164 36.43 -9.97 1.52
CA PHE A 164 36.26 -10.84 0.35
C PHE A 164 36.30 -10.06 -0.97
N ASP A 165 36.29 -8.74 -0.90
CA ASP A 165 36.23 -7.77 -1.99
C ASP A 165 37.31 -6.68 -1.90
N HIS A 166 38.16 -6.73 -0.88
CA HIS A 166 39.22 -5.75 -0.63
C HIS A 166 40.58 -6.43 -0.52
N PHE A 167 41.63 -5.83 -1.09
CA PHE A 167 42.98 -6.39 -1.08
C PHE A 167 43.97 -5.46 -0.36
N ASN A 168 44.71 -5.99 0.63
CA ASN A 168 45.75 -5.23 1.33
C ASN A 168 47.07 -5.26 0.53
N LYS A 169 47.58 -4.09 0.10
CA LYS A 169 48.80 -3.97 -0.73
C LYS A 169 50.11 -4.41 -0.07
N LYS A 170 50.18 -4.49 1.27
CA LYS A 170 51.37 -4.92 2.03
C LYS A 170 50.95 -5.78 3.20
N ILE A 171 51.60 -6.94 3.34
CA ILE A 171 51.45 -7.85 4.48
C ILE A 171 52.63 -7.60 5.41
N THR A 172 52.38 -7.13 6.62
CA THR A 172 53.43 -6.78 7.58
C THR A 172 53.47 -7.69 8.80
N HIS A 173 52.63 -8.73 8.90
CA HIS A 173 52.43 -9.48 10.14
C HIS A 173 52.62 -10.99 9.97
N ARG A 174 53.08 -11.65 11.04
CA ARG A 174 53.10 -13.11 11.14
C ARG A 174 51.74 -13.58 11.66
N TYR A 175 51.02 -14.35 10.85
CA TYR A 175 49.77 -14.94 11.28
C TYR A 175 50.03 -16.22 12.09
N ASN A 176 49.37 -16.36 13.24
CA ASN A 176 49.41 -17.56 14.08
C ASN A 176 48.01 -18.20 14.16
N PRO A 177 47.48 -18.77 13.05
CA PRO A 177 46.23 -19.53 13.10
C PRO A 177 46.42 -20.85 13.87
N PHE A 178 45.34 -21.38 14.43
CA PHE A 178 45.34 -22.76 14.90
C PHE A 178 45.58 -23.72 13.73
N LYS A 179 46.34 -24.80 13.98
CA LYS A 179 46.64 -25.77 12.93
C LYS A 179 45.41 -26.63 12.62
N ILE A 180 44.76 -26.36 11.48
CA ILE A 180 43.66 -27.16 10.95
C ILE A 180 44.16 -28.04 9.82
N THR A 181 44.14 -29.36 10.00
CA THR A 181 44.50 -30.31 8.93
C THR A 181 43.25 -30.78 8.20
N ASN A 182 43.17 -30.52 6.89
CA ASN A 182 42.08 -31.04 6.07
C ASN A 182 42.37 -32.48 5.62
N SER A 183 41.98 -33.46 6.44
CA SER A 183 42.10 -34.88 6.11
C SER A 183 40.93 -35.40 5.26
N SER A 184 39.91 -34.58 5.01
CA SER A 184 38.69 -34.97 4.28
C SER A 184 38.80 -34.84 2.75
N GLY A 185 39.71 -33.98 2.26
CA GLY A 185 39.85 -33.64 0.84
C GLY A 185 38.62 -32.97 0.20
N SER A 186 37.57 -32.65 0.96
CA SER A 186 36.26 -32.21 0.44
C SER A 186 35.88 -30.78 0.86
N LEU A 187 36.84 -30.02 1.40
CA LEU A 187 36.62 -28.67 1.93
C LEU A 187 36.76 -27.62 0.82
N THR A 188 35.78 -26.73 0.71
CA THR A 188 35.71 -25.66 -0.29
C THR A 188 35.47 -24.32 0.42
N LEU A 189 36.47 -23.87 1.19
CA LEU A 189 36.36 -22.67 2.00
C LEU A 189 36.25 -21.40 1.14
N HIS A 190 35.58 -20.40 1.70
CA HIS A 190 35.63 -19.05 1.13
C HIS A 190 37.04 -18.49 1.28
N LYS A 191 37.54 -17.91 0.18
CA LYS A 191 38.88 -17.33 0.10
C LYS A 191 38.79 -15.83 0.32
N ALA A 192 39.33 -15.37 1.44
CA ALA A 192 39.46 -13.96 1.72
C ALA A 192 40.55 -13.31 0.85
N THR A 193 40.31 -12.07 0.43
CA THR A 193 41.22 -11.27 -0.39
C THR A 193 41.97 -10.22 0.43
N GLY A 194 41.46 -9.89 1.62
CA GLY A 194 42.07 -8.94 2.55
C GLY A 194 41.76 -9.26 4.00
N VAL A 195 42.40 -8.54 4.91
CA VAL A 195 42.30 -8.70 6.36
C VAL A 195 42.41 -7.34 7.05
N LEU A 196 41.59 -7.14 8.09
CA LEU A 196 41.69 -6.09 9.10
C LEU A 196 42.25 -6.73 10.37
N SER A 197 43.42 -6.25 10.80
CA SER A 197 44.13 -6.75 11.98
C SER A 197 44.41 -5.63 12.97
N ASN A 198 44.93 -5.98 14.15
CA ASN A 198 45.41 -4.98 15.10
C ASN A 198 46.68 -4.29 14.57
N THR A 199 47.10 -3.21 15.23
CA THR A 199 48.42 -2.59 14.98
C THR A 199 49.53 -3.63 15.10
N PHE A 200 50.66 -3.41 14.41
CA PHE A 200 51.78 -4.36 14.36
C PHE A 200 52.26 -4.82 15.74
N GLN A 201 52.31 -3.91 16.70
CA GLN A 201 52.78 -4.17 18.06
C GLN A 201 51.81 -5.08 18.83
N LEU A 202 50.51 -4.85 18.70
CA LEU A 202 49.48 -5.68 19.33
C LEU A 202 49.38 -7.05 18.65
N GLU A 203 49.34 -7.09 17.32
CA GLU A 203 49.18 -8.34 16.55
C GLU A 203 50.32 -9.33 16.85
N ASN A 204 51.57 -8.86 16.92
CA ASN A 204 52.72 -9.71 17.22
C ASN A 204 52.80 -10.18 18.69
N SER A 205 52.00 -9.60 19.58
CA SER A 205 51.93 -10.02 20.99
C SER A 205 50.97 -11.19 21.21
N LEU A 206 50.07 -11.42 20.25
CA LEU A 206 49.04 -12.46 20.32
C LEU A 206 49.61 -13.82 19.90
N GLU A 207 49.46 -14.80 20.79
CA GLU A 207 49.85 -16.19 20.51
C GLU A 207 48.88 -16.83 19.52
N PHE A 208 47.58 -16.58 19.69
CA PHE A 208 46.51 -17.10 18.86
C PHE A 208 45.52 -16.01 18.51
N THR A 209 44.85 -16.21 17.38
CA THR A 209 43.92 -15.25 16.80
C THR A 209 42.76 -15.98 16.13
N GLY A 210 41.62 -15.32 16.03
CA GLY A 210 40.45 -15.85 15.31
C GLY A 210 39.68 -14.75 14.63
N PHE A 211 38.95 -15.09 13.57
CA PHE A 211 38.15 -14.11 12.83
C PHE A 211 36.75 -13.94 13.41
N THR A 212 36.13 -12.78 13.21
CA THR A 212 34.80 -12.43 13.73
C THR A 212 33.73 -12.28 12.65
N ASN A 213 34.07 -12.55 11.39
CA ASN A 213 33.13 -12.51 10.27
C ASN A 213 31.86 -13.32 10.53
N ASN A 214 30.73 -12.63 10.54
CA ASN A 214 29.40 -13.22 10.54
C ASN A 214 28.68 -12.90 9.22
N ARG A 215 27.73 -13.75 8.82
CA ARG A 215 26.95 -13.53 7.60
C ARG A 215 25.50 -13.95 7.81
N GLN A 216 24.58 -13.04 7.52
CA GLN A 216 23.14 -13.33 7.51
C GLN A 216 22.77 -14.15 6.27
N ASP A 217 21.68 -14.92 6.37
CA ASP A 217 21.09 -15.58 5.20
C ASP A 217 20.46 -14.54 4.25
N GLU A 218 20.00 -14.98 3.08
CA GLU A 218 19.41 -14.12 2.03
C GLU A 218 18.19 -13.32 2.51
N ASP A 219 17.54 -13.74 3.60
CA ASP A 219 16.40 -13.08 4.23
C ASP A 219 16.79 -12.15 5.40
N GLY A 220 18.09 -11.91 5.61
CA GLY A 220 18.61 -11.06 6.67
C GLY A 220 18.66 -11.71 8.06
N ILE A 221 18.17 -12.95 8.22
CA ILE A 221 18.22 -13.65 9.51
C ILE A 221 19.50 -14.47 9.61
N MET A 222 20.16 -14.39 10.76
CA MET A 222 21.34 -15.18 11.04
C MET A 222 20.98 -16.57 11.55
N ARG A 223 21.34 -17.61 10.79
CA ARG A 223 21.16 -19.03 11.19
C ARG A 223 22.44 -19.85 11.15
N LYS A 224 23.51 -19.29 10.58
CA LYS A 224 24.81 -19.95 10.39
C LYS A 224 25.94 -18.95 10.54
N ALA A 225 27.12 -19.43 10.91
CA ALA A 225 28.35 -18.65 10.93
C ALA A 225 29.51 -19.45 10.33
N PRO A 226 30.47 -18.80 9.66
CA PRO A 226 31.68 -19.46 9.21
C PRO A 226 32.57 -19.81 10.42
N LEU A 227 33.02 -21.06 10.50
CA LEU A 227 34.05 -21.48 11.47
C LEU A 227 35.44 -21.51 10.86
N LEU A 228 35.54 -21.65 9.54
CA LEU A 228 36.79 -21.74 8.79
C LEU A 228 36.76 -20.80 7.58
N ILE A 229 37.83 -20.04 7.38
CA ILE A 229 38.06 -19.19 6.20
C ILE A 229 39.48 -19.46 5.68
N GLU A 230 39.65 -19.51 4.36
CA GLU A 230 40.97 -19.60 3.75
C GLU A 230 41.49 -18.18 3.46
N PHE A 231 42.72 -17.89 3.87
CA PHE A 231 43.42 -16.65 3.52
C PHE A 231 44.89 -16.97 3.25
N GLN A 232 45.37 -16.58 2.06
CA GLN A 232 46.76 -16.80 1.63
C GLN A 232 47.25 -18.26 1.72
N GLY A 233 46.34 -19.23 1.55
CA GLY A 233 46.65 -20.67 1.60
C GLY A 233 46.58 -21.29 3.00
N ASP A 234 46.43 -20.47 4.05
CA ASP A 234 46.23 -20.94 5.42
C ASP A 234 44.74 -20.97 5.78
N ILE A 235 44.37 -21.91 6.66
CA ILE A 235 43.01 -22.04 7.20
C ILE A 235 42.95 -21.32 8.55
N PHE A 236 42.13 -20.28 8.63
CA PHE A 236 41.87 -19.55 9.86
C PHE A 236 40.60 -20.06 10.53
N THR A 237 40.57 -19.98 11.86
CA THR A 237 39.43 -20.36 12.70
C THR A 237 38.67 -19.13 13.19
N HIS A 238 37.36 -19.25 13.32
CA HIS A 238 36.52 -18.22 13.94
C HIS A 238 36.93 -18.00 15.40
N LEU A 239 36.75 -16.79 15.93
CA LEU A 239 37.15 -16.41 17.30
C LEU A 239 36.56 -17.35 18.36
N SER A 240 35.31 -17.78 18.19
CA SER A 240 34.68 -18.78 19.07
C SER A 240 35.45 -20.10 19.10
N LEU A 241 35.84 -20.60 17.93
CA LEU A 241 36.55 -21.87 17.81
C LEU A 241 37.99 -21.74 18.33
N SER A 242 38.69 -20.65 18.01
CA SER A 242 40.04 -20.38 18.53
C SER A 242 40.05 -20.34 20.06
N THR A 243 39.09 -19.63 20.67
CA THR A 243 38.96 -19.52 22.12
C THR A 243 38.60 -20.87 22.75
N PHE A 244 37.72 -21.65 22.11
CA PHE A 244 37.38 -23.00 22.54
C PHE A 244 38.58 -23.96 22.51
N LEU A 245 39.37 -23.95 21.43
CA LEU A 245 40.56 -24.79 21.30
C LEU A 245 41.61 -24.43 22.36
N LYS A 246 41.82 -23.13 22.61
CA LYS A 246 42.69 -22.64 23.68
C LYS A 246 42.24 -23.12 25.05
N ALA A 247 40.95 -22.99 25.37
CA ALA A 247 40.35 -23.42 26.65
C ALA A 247 40.55 -24.92 26.94
N HIS A 248 40.74 -25.73 25.91
CA HIS A 248 40.93 -27.18 26.02
C HIS A 248 42.37 -27.65 25.76
N GLY A 249 43.31 -26.71 25.56
CA GLY A 249 44.71 -27.04 25.27
C GLY A 249 44.91 -27.80 23.94
N ILE A 250 44.00 -27.62 22.98
CA ILE A 250 44.05 -28.32 21.69
C ILE A 250 44.92 -27.52 20.72
N GLN A 251 46.08 -28.07 20.37
CA GLN A 251 47.03 -27.41 19.47
C GLN A 251 46.74 -27.64 17.98
N GLN A 252 46.05 -28.73 17.64
CA GLN A 252 45.69 -29.07 16.27
C GLN A 252 44.30 -29.72 16.23
N ALA A 253 43.52 -29.38 15.21
CA ALA A 253 42.24 -30.02 14.91
C ALA A 253 42.23 -30.53 13.47
N GLN A 254 41.41 -31.54 13.22
CA GLN A 254 41.32 -32.19 11.91
C GLN A 254 39.91 -32.09 11.36
N VAL A 255 39.79 -31.78 10.07
CA VAL A 255 38.52 -31.92 9.36
C VAL A 255 38.40 -33.34 8.83
N LEU A 256 37.38 -34.05 9.28
CA LEU A 256 37.05 -35.41 8.88
C LEU A 256 35.66 -35.45 8.24
N LYS A 257 35.34 -36.56 7.59
CA LYS A 257 34.05 -36.81 6.95
C LYS A 257 33.41 -38.08 7.51
N ASP A 258 32.11 -38.06 7.72
CA ASP A 258 31.31 -39.24 8.00
C ASP A 258 30.02 -39.28 7.14
N LEU A 259 29.07 -40.13 7.52
CA LEU A 259 27.77 -40.25 6.86
C LEU A 259 26.92 -38.98 6.97
N TYR A 260 27.15 -38.12 7.96
CA TYR A 260 26.33 -36.93 8.22
C TYR A 260 26.94 -35.65 7.63
N GLY A 261 28.24 -35.66 7.29
CA GLY A 261 28.89 -34.57 6.59
C GLY A 261 30.34 -34.38 7.00
N LEU A 262 30.84 -33.15 6.85
CA LEU A 262 32.13 -32.76 7.39
C LEU A 262 31.98 -32.38 8.86
N TYR A 263 33.03 -32.62 9.64
CA TYR A 263 33.10 -32.16 11.01
C TYR A 263 34.55 -31.87 11.40
N ILE A 264 34.72 -30.93 12.32
CA ILE A 264 36.00 -30.64 12.97
C ILE A 264 36.10 -31.55 14.19
N LYS A 265 37.10 -32.43 14.20
CA LYS A 265 37.49 -33.23 15.36
C LYS A 265 38.46 -32.41 16.22
N ALA A 266 37.96 -31.93 17.35
CA ALA A 266 38.71 -31.15 18.34
C ALA A 266 38.72 -31.90 19.67
N GLY A 267 39.76 -32.73 19.90
CA GLY A 267 39.81 -33.61 21.06
C GLY A 267 38.66 -34.62 21.05
N LYS A 268 37.83 -34.60 22.10
CA LYS A 268 36.60 -35.43 22.21
C LYS A 268 35.39 -34.83 21.48
N TYR A 269 35.47 -33.57 21.05
CA TYR A 269 34.35 -32.84 20.47
C TYR A 269 34.29 -33.04 18.97
N LYS A 270 33.06 -33.13 18.48
CA LYS A 270 32.73 -33.32 17.08
C LYS A 270 31.85 -32.16 16.64
N ILE A 271 32.42 -31.24 15.87
CA ILE A 271 31.75 -29.98 15.49
C ILE A 271 31.33 -30.09 14.02
N PRO A 272 30.05 -30.29 13.70
CA PRO A 272 29.59 -30.43 12.32
C PRO A 272 29.80 -29.13 11.55
N ILE A 273 30.32 -29.23 10.33
CA ILE A 273 30.51 -28.10 9.42
C ILE A 273 30.04 -28.45 8.01
N THR A 274 29.66 -27.43 7.25
CA THR A 274 29.43 -27.58 5.81
C THR A 274 30.76 -27.73 5.05
N ASN A 275 30.69 -28.12 3.78
CA ASN A 275 31.83 -28.11 2.86
C ASN A 275 32.52 -26.75 2.78
N ASN A 276 31.77 -25.66 2.92
CA ASN A 276 32.28 -24.29 2.90
C ASN A 276 32.72 -23.78 4.29
N GLY A 277 32.77 -24.65 5.30
CA GLY A 277 33.28 -24.31 6.63
C GLY A 277 32.30 -23.60 7.56
N TYR A 278 30.99 -23.62 7.28
CA TYR A 278 29.97 -23.01 8.15
C TYR A 278 29.43 -23.99 9.18
N VAL A 279 29.12 -23.49 10.37
CA VAL A 279 28.29 -24.17 11.37
C VAL A 279 26.86 -23.61 11.29
N GLN A 280 25.87 -24.48 11.49
CA GLN A 280 24.48 -24.07 11.70
C GLN A 280 24.29 -23.79 13.19
N ILE A 281 23.84 -22.59 13.51
CA ILE A 281 23.66 -22.12 14.88
C ILE A 281 22.24 -22.50 15.33
N ARG A 282 22.15 -23.06 16.54
CA ARG A 282 20.88 -23.27 17.24
C ARG A 282 20.76 -22.23 18.34
N PHE A 283 19.91 -21.24 18.11
CA PHE A 283 19.55 -20.25 19.12
C PHE A 283 18.52 -20.85 20.09
N ASN A 284 18.80 -20.75 21.38
CA ASN A 284 18.00 -21.33 22.46
C ASN A 284 17.12 -20.29 23.19
N GLY A 285 17.04 -19.07 22.67
CA GLY A 285 16.20 -18.00 23.23
C GLY A 285 16.58 -16.61 22.72
N PRO A 286 15.94 -15.57 23.27
CA PRO A 286 16.32 -14.18 23.03
C PRO A 286 17.73 -13.88 23.57
N ALA A 287 18.25 -12.70 23.21
CA ALA A 287 19.50 -12.14 23.69
C ALA A 287 19.56 -12.04 25.21
N LYS A 288 20.78 -11.94 25.75
CA LYS A 288 21.08 -11.95 27.19
C LYS A 288 20.69 -13.27 27.87
N GLY A 289 20.78 -14.38 27.15
CA GLY A 289 20.60 -15.71 27.71
C GLY A 289 21.82 -16.18 28.51
N HIS A 290 23.02 -15.78 28.09
CA HIS A 290 24.26 -16.04 28.82
C HIS A 290 24.49 -15.02 29.93
N LYS A 291 25.43 -15.30 30.84
CA LYS A 291 25.82 -14.35 31.90
C LYS A 291 26.58 -13.17 31.29
N PHE A 292 26.04 -11.96 31.45
CA PHE A 292 26.70 -10.69 31.14
C PHE A 292 27.20 -10.02 32.43
N ILE A 293 28.38 -9.42 32.37
CA ILE A 293 28.94 -8.54 33.40
C ILE A 293 29.44 -7.28 32.70
N SER A 294 29.04 -6.12 33.20
CA SER A 294 29.49 -4.86 32.62
C SER A 294 31.00 -4.67 32.80
N ALA A 295 31.70 -4.14 31.80
CA ALA A 295 33.13 -3.88 31.88
C ALA A 295 33.49 -2.90 33.02
N VAL A 296 32.60 -1.95 33.32
CA VAL A 296 32.77 -1.04 34.47
C VAL A 296 32.65 -1.78 35.81
N ASP A 297 31.81 -2.81 35.91
CA ASP A 297 31.71 -3.62 37.12
C ASP A 297 32.99 -4.41 37.37
N ILE A 298 33.63 -4.93 36.32
CA ILE A 298 34.96 -5.56 36.44
C ILE A 298 35.99 -4.57 36.96
N LEU A 299 36.05 -3.37 36.37
CA LEU A 299 37.03 -2.34 36.76
C LEU A 299 36.82 -1.83 38.19
N ASN A 300 35.58 -1.87 38.68
CA ASN A 300 35.21 -1.50 40.05
C ASN A 300 35.26 -2.68 41.05
N ASN A 301 35.66 -3.88 40.61
CA ASN A 301 35.63 -5.12 41.42
C ASN A 301 34.23 -5.47 41.95
N ASN A 302 33.18 -5.19 41.18
CA ASN A 302 31.78 -5.47 41.50
C ASN A 302 31.28 -6.75 40.78
N PHE A 303 31.90 -7.89 41.06
CA PHE A 303 31.50 -9.19 40.49
C PHE A 303 31.91 -10.35 41.42
N SER A 304 31.36 -11.55 41.19
CA SER A 304 31.75 -12.74 41.94
C SER A 304 32.92 -13.46 41.25
N GLN A 305 33.90 -13.91 42.02
CA GLN A 305 35.01 -14.74 41.51
C GLN A 305 34.52 -15.97 40.73
N ALA A 306 33.38 -16.56 41.13
CA ALA A 306 32.78 -17.71 40.46
C ALA A 306 32.30 -17.41 39.03
N ASP A 307 32.08 -16.14 38.70
CA ASP A 307 31.68 -15.70 37.36
C ASP A 307 32.87 -15.69 36.36
N ILE A 308 34.12 -15.70 36.85
CA ILE A 308 35.32 -15.64 35.99
C ILE A 308 36.15 -16.92 36.05
N GLN A 309 36.34 -17.47 37.25
CA GLN A 309 37.25 -18.59 37.48
C GLN A 309 36.84 -19.86 36.71
N ASP A 310 37.77 -20.44 35.95
CA ASP A 310 37.54 -21.64 35.09
C ASP A 310 36.39 -21.47 34.05
N LYS A 311 35.99 -20.22 33.76
CA LYS A 311 35.02 -19.90 32.70
C LYS A 311 35.73 -19.47 31.41
N ILE A 312 35.05 -19.65 30.27
CA ILE A 312 35.46 -19.04 29.00
C ILE A 312 34.89 -17.63 28.98
N ILE A 313 35.77 -16.63 28.82
CA ILE A 313 35.40 -15.22 28.86
C ILE A 313 35.48 -14.62 27.46
N PHE A 314 34.42 -13.92 27.04
CA PHE A 314 34.45 -13.04 25.88
C PHE A 314 34.39 -11.59 26.32
N ILE A 315 35.26 -10.76 25.77
CA ILE A 315 35.30 -9.32 26.00
C ILE A 315 34.94 -8.63 24.69
N GLY A 316 33.85 -7.89 24.67
CA GLY A 316 33.34 -7.23 23.47
C GLY A 316 32.28 -6.18 23.83
N SER A 317 31.49 -5.75 22.85
CA SER A 317 30.50 -4.69 23.02
C SER A 317 29.10 -5.15 22.63
N SER A 318 28.10 -4.80 23.45
CA SER A 318 26.69 -4.79 23.09
C SER A 318 26.12 -3.39 22.85
N ALA A 319 26.93 -2.33 22.95
CA ALA A 319 26.47 -0.95 22.78
C ALA A 319 25.99 -0.68 21.35
N ILE A 320 24.87 0.02 21.20
CA ILE A 320 24.20 0.23 19.90
C ILE A 320 25.11 1.05 18.97
N ILE A 321 25.82 2.03 19.52
CA ILE A 321 26.73 2.92 18.78
C ILE A 321 27.86 2.15 18.08
N LEU A 322 28.23 0.97 18.59
CA LEU A 322 29.31 0.14 18.05
C LEU A 322 28.84 -0.83 16.94
N ASN A 323 27.53 -0.86 16.69
CA ASN A 323 26.88 -1.45 15.50
C ASN A 323 27.23 -2.94 15.21
N ASP A 324 27.56 -3.72 16.23
CA ASP A 324 27.74 -5.17 16.15
C ASP A 324 26.48 -5.91 16.64
N ILE A 325 25.40 -5.74 15.87
CA ILE A 325 24.07 -6.29 16.14
C ILE A 325 23.56 -7.11 14.96
N TYR A 326 22.91 -8.23 15.24
CA TYR A 326 22.40 -9.16 14.23
C TYR A 326 20.92 -9.46 14.43
N HIS A 327 20.22 -9.66 13.31
CA HIS A 327 18.86 -10.18 13.31
C HIS A 327 18.90 -11.70 13.46
N THR A 328 18.26 -12.21 14.50
CA THR A 328 18.06 -13.64 14.74
C THR A 328 16.57 -13.97 14.68
N ILE A 329 16.23 -15.24 14.82
CA ILE A 329 14.83 -15.66 14.86
C ILE A 329 14.08 -15.16 16.11
N TYR A 330 14.79 -14.76 17.17
CA TYR A 330 14.19 -14.29 18.43
C TYR A 330 14.18 -12.77 18.52
N ASP A 331 15.32 -12.13 18.25
CA ASP A 331 15.48 -10.68 18.35
C ASP A 331 16.07 -10.08 17.09
N SER A 332 15.57 -8.89 16.75
CA SER A 332 16.13 -8.04 15.69
C SER A 332 17.45 -7.37 16.10
N GLN A 333 17.78 -7.36 17.39
CA GLN A 333 18.97 -6.73 17.97
C GLN A 333 19.71 -7.72 18.88
N PHE A 334 20.27 -8.79 18.28
CA PHE A 334 21.07 -9.77 19.02
C PHE A 334 22.55 -9.34 19.03
N PRO A 335 23.20 -9.17 20.20
CA PRO A 335 24.59 -8.73 20.28
C PRO A 335 25.56 -9.71 19.60
N GLY A 336 26.48 -9.20 18.77
CA GLY A 336 27.48 -10.02 18.09
C GLY A 336 28.37 -10.82 19.03
N ILE A 337 28.78 -10.19 20.14
CA ILE A 337 29.56 -10.84 21.19
C ILE A 337 28.89 -12.08 21.78
N GLU A 338 27.56 -12.12 21.84
CA GLU A 338 26.81 -13.27 22.37
C GLU A 338 26.77 -14.45 21.38
N ILE A 339 26.92 -14.20 20.08
CA ILE A 339 27.02 -15.26 19.07
C ILE A 339 28.20 -16.17 19.37
N HIS A 340 29.32 -15.62 19.85
CA HIS A 340 30.46 -16.41 20.28
C HIS A 340 30.11 -17.40 21.39
N ALA A 341 29.33 -16.93 22.38
CA ALA A 341 28.84 -17.76 23.47
C ALA A 341 27.88 -18.85 22.97
N VAL A 342 26.91 -18.50 22.12
CA VAL A 342 25.96 -19.46 21.53
C VAL A 342 26.69 -20.57 20.76
N ILE A 343 27.69 -20.24 19.96
CA ILE A 343 28.48 -21.24 19.21
C ILE A 343 29.18 -22.22 20.17
N ILE A 344 29.80 -21.72 21.24
CA ILE A 344 30.49 -22.59 22.22
C ILE A 344 29.50 -23.42 23.03
N ASP A 345 28.38 -22.83 23.43
CA ASP A 345 27.30 -23.54 24.12
C ASP A 345 26.77 -24.70 23.28
N ASN A 346 26.52 -24.45 21.99
CA ASN A 346 26.14 -25.47 21.01
C ASN A 346 27.19 -26.61 20.87
N ILE A 347 28.49 -26.30 21.01
CA ILE A 347 29.58 -27.28 21.05
C ILE A 347 29.53 -28.12 22.33
N TYR A 348 29.27 -27.51 23.49
CA TYR A 348 29.19 -28.22 24.76
C TYR A 348 27.96 -29.11 24.87
N THR A 349 26.81 -28.64 24.38
CA THR A 349 25.52 -29.34 24.46
C THR A 349 25.34 -30.36 23.33
N ASN A 350 26.21 -30.35 22.31
CA ASN A 350 26.11 -31.18 21.11
C ASN A 350 24.76 -31.00 20.38
N GLN A 351 24.22 -29.78 20.39
CA GLN A 351 22.92 -29.44 19.81
C GLN A 351 23.00 -28.77 18.44
N MET A 352 24.19 -28.70 17.83
CA MET A 352 24.38 -28.11 16.49
C MET A 352 23.57 -28.85 15.44
N ILE A 353 22.94 -28.09 14.56
CA ILE A 353 22.04 -28.65 13.54
C ILE A 353 22.85 -29.13 12.35
N ILE A 354 22.52 -30.32 11.85
CA ILE A 354 23.22 -30.97 10.75
C ILE A 354 22.29 -31.00 9.53
N ARG A 355 22.83 -30.58 8.38
CA ARG A 355 22.18 -30.72 7.06
C ARG A 355 23.03 -31.65 6.19
N PRO A 356 22.80 -32.97 6.24
CA PRO A 356 23.64 -33.92 5.54
C PRO A 356 23.48 -33.82 4.03
N ALA A 357 24.54 -34.09 3.27
CA ALA A 357 24.51 -34.00 1.80
C ALA A 357 23.47 -34.94 1.16
N TRP A 358 23.21 -36.10 1.77
CA TRP A 358 22.17 -37.03 1.30
C TRP A 358 20.74 -36.56 1.60
N ALA A 359 20.54 -35.51 2.42
CA ALA A 359 19.20 -35.03 2.77
C ALA A 359 18.41 -34.62 1.52
N GLN A 360 19.07 -34.02 0.53
CA GLN A 360 18.41 -33.65 -0.74
C GLN A 360 17.90 -34.88 -1.49
N ASN A 361 18.70 -35.94 -1.59
CA ASN A 361 18.29 -37.21 -2.21
C ASN A 361 17.14 -37.87 -1.44
N LEU A 362 17.16 -37.78 -0.11
CA LEU A 362 16.07 -38.29 0.72
C LEU A 362 14.78 -37.48 0.51
N ILE A 363 14.86 -36.14 0.48
CA ILE A 363 13.72 -35.25 0.19
C ILE A 363 13.14 -35.59 -1.19
N PHE A 364 13.99 -35.76 -2.21
CA PHE A 364 13.56 -36.22 -3.53
C PHE A 364 12.82 -37.56 -3.45
N GLY A 365 13.36 -38.54 -2.74
CA GLY A 365 12.72 -39.84 -2.51
C GLY A 365 11.37 -39.72 -1.80
N ILE A 366 11.25 -38.85 -0.79
CA ILE A 366 10.00 -38.58 -0.06
C ILE A 366 8.98 -37.88 -0.98
N CYS A 367 9.40 -37.00 -1.88
CA CYS A 367 8.54 -36.37 -2.88
C CYS A 367 7.95 -37.42 -3.83
N VAL A 368 8.76 -38.35 -4.32
CA VAL A 368 8.29 -39.47 -5.17
C VAL A 368 7.35 -40.39 -4.38
N ALA A 369 7.71 -40.75 -3.15
CA ALA A 369 6.87 -41.56 -2.27
C ALA A 369 5.52 -40.86 -1.98
N THR A 370 5.52 -39.55 -1.77
CA THR A 370 4.31 -38.74 -1.61
C THR A 370 3.43 -38.82 -2.83
N GLY A 371 3.99 -38.70 -4.04
CA GLY A 371 3.25 -38.92 -5.29
C GLY A 371 2.58 -40.29 -5.35
N ILE A 372 3.28 -41.35 -4.96
CA ILE A 372 2.76 -42.73 -4.92
C ILE A 372 1.63 -42.86 -3.88
N VAL A 373 1.81 -42.33 -2.67
CA VAL A 373 0.78 -42.35 -1.62
C VAL A 373 -0.46 -41.57 -2.06
N MET A 374 -0.27 -40.39 -2.65
CA MET A 374 -1.35 -39.56 -3.17
C MET A 374 -2.09 -40.27 -4.32
N ALA A 375 -1.38 -40.96 -5.22
CA ALA A 375 -1.99 -41.80 -6.24
C ALA A 375 -2.81 -42.95 -5.63
N PHE A 376 -2.25 -43.65 -4.63
CA PHE A 376 -2.95 -44.72 -3.93
C PHE A 376 -4.23 -44.22 -3.25
N LEU A 377 -4.15 -43.07 -2.56
CA LEU A 377 -5.30 -42.44 -1.92
C LEU A 377 -6.36 -42.03 -2.93
N PHE A 378 -5.96 -41.48 -4.08
CA PHE A 378 -6.88 -41.12 -5.16
C PHE A 378 -7.65 -42.35 -5.68
N PHE A 379 -6.96 -43.48 -5.91
CA PHE A 379 -7.60 -44.67 -6.46
C PHE A 379 -8.43 -45.48 -5.45
N ASN A 380 -8.10 -45.41 -4.16
CA ASN A 380 -8.71 -46.27 -3.13
C ASN A 380 -9.61 -45.53 -2.13
N ALA A 381 -9.58 -44.20 -2.08
CA ALA A 381 -10.46 -43.45 -1.19
C ALA A 381 -11.93 -43.60 -1.63
N SER A 382 -12.79 -43.97 -0.69
CA SER A 382 -14.23 -44.16 -0.94
C SER A 382 -15.03 -42.86 -1.20
N GLY A 383 -14.36 -41.70 -1.15
CA GLY A 383 -14.95 -40.38 -1.40
C GLY A 383 -14.03 -39.22 -1.01
N PRO A 384 -14.43 -37.95 -1.27
CA PRO A 384 -13.60 -36.77 -1.03
C PRO A 384 -13.17 -36.58 0.43
N THR A 385 -14.01 -36.97 1.39
CA THR A 385 -13.71 -36.92 2.82
C THR A 385 -12.59 -37.89 3.21
N ALA A 386 -12.61 -39.11 2.66
CA ALA A 386 -11.56 -40.10 2.87
C ALA A 386 -10.23 -39.66 2.22
N LEU A 387 -10.29 -39.04 1.04
CA LEU A 387 -9.12 -38.45 0.39
C LEU A 387 -8.54 -37.31 1.23
N PHE A 388 -9.37 -36.42 1.76
CA PHE A 388 -8.94 -35.32 2.62
C PHE A 388 -8.27 -35.82 3.91
N LEU A 389 -8.91 -36.73 4.64
CA LEU A 389 -8.35 -37.28 5.88
C LEU A 389 -7.06 -38.07 5.62
N GLY A 390 -6.98 -38.80 4.50
CA GLY A 390 -5.78 -39.52 4.09
C GLY A 390 -4.61 -38.58 3.77
N THR A 391 -4.87 -37.52 2.99
CA THR A 391 -3.86 -36.48 2.70
C THR A 391 -3.40 -35.79 3.98
N LEU A 392 -4.33 -35.42 4.87
CA LEU A 392 -4.01 -34.79 6.15
C LEU A 392 -3.12 -35.69 7.01
N ALA A 393 -3.47 -36.98 7.12
CA ALA A 393 -2.67 -37.96 7.85
C ALA A 393 -1.26 -38.08 7.27
N TRP A 394 -1.11 -38.10 5.94
CA TRP A 394 0.20 -38.14 5.29
C TRP A 394 1.04 -36.90 5.56
N ILE A 395 0.46 -35.70 5.45
CA ILE A 395 1.13 -34.44 5.78
C ILE A 395 1.61 -34.46 7.24
N CYS A 396 0.75 -34.91 8.17
CA CYS A 396 1.13 -35.06 9.57
C CYS A 396 2.30 -36.03 9.75
N ILE A 397 2.31 -37.17 9.06
CA ILE A 397 3.42 -38.14 9.13
C ILE A 397 4.73 -37.52 8.65
N VAL A 398 4.73 -36.82 7.52
CA VAL A 398 5.94 -36.17 6.98
C VAL A 398 6.43 -35.10 7.95
N PHE A 399 5.54 -34.26 8.46
CA PHE A 399 5.88 -33.18 9.37
C PHE A 399 6.41 -33.70 10.71
N ILE A 400 5.72 -34.68 11.31
CA ILE A 400 6.14 -35.31 12.59
C ILE A 400 7.48 -36.00 12.40
N SER A 401 7.70 -36.73 11.29
CA SER A 401 8.98 -37.40 11.03
C SER A 401 10.14 -36.40 10.89
N SER A 402 9.90 -35.29 10.19
CA SER A 402 10.85 -34.19 10.07
C SER A 402 11.15 -33.54 11.43
N PHE A 403 10.12 -33.28 12.24
CA PHE A 403 10.25 -32.70 13.57
C PHE A 403 10.99 -33.62 14.56
N VAL A 404 10.68 -34.92 14.55
CA VAL A 404 11.35 -35.94 15.36
C VAL A 404 12.82 -36.09 14.97
N SER A 405 13.14 -36.07 13.67
CA SER A 405 14.52 -36.04 13.17
C SER A 405 15.28 -34.82 13.68
N TYR A 406 14.65 -33.65 13.63
CA TYR A 406 15.23 -32.41 14.12
C TYR A 406 15.49 -32.46 15.63
N MET A 407 14.52 -32.96 16.41
CA MET A 407 14.62 -33.03 17.88
C MET A 407 15.64 -34.04 18.38
N ASN A 408 15.60 -35.27 17.87
CA ASN A 408 16.37 -36.39 18.44
C ASN A 408 17.74 -36.57 17.79
N LEU A 409 17.88 -36.20 16.51
CA LEU A 409 19.12 -36.40 15.75
C LEU A 409 19.82 -35.08 15.39
N SER A 410 19.22 -33.93 15.72
CA SER A 410 19.67 -32.60 15.25
C SER A 410 19.77 -32.50 13.73
N ILE A 411 19.05 -33.34 12.98
CA ILE A 411 19.08 -33.37 11.51
C ILE A 411 17.81 -32.71 10.97
N PHE A 412 17.98 -31.63 10.20
CA PHE A 412 16.87 -30.96 9.53
C PHE A 412 16.65 -31.53 8.13
N ILE A 413 15.50 -32.17 7.92
CA ILE A 413 14.99 -32.62 6.62
C ILE A 413 13.72 -31.82 6.34
N SER A 414 13.70 -30.98 5.32
CA SER A 414 12.57 -30.08 5.11
C SER A 414 11.28 -30.84 4.73
N PRO A 415 10.14 -30.57 5.41
CA PRO A 415 8.85 -31.14 5.04
C PRO A 415 8.12 -30.31 3.96
N SER A 416 8.68 -29.18 3.53
CA SER A 416 8.03 -28.19 2.66
C SER A 416 7.56 -28.79 1.32
N ARG A 417 8.48 -29.41 0.58
CA ARG A 417 8.24 -29.91 -0.78
C ARG A 417 7.25 -31.07 -0.81
N PRO A 418 7.37 -32.12 0.03
CA PRO A 418 6.34 -33.15 0.11
C PRO A 418 4.98 -32.59 0.56
N GLY A 419 4.96 -31.60 1.45
CA GLY A 419 3.74 -30.88 1.84
C GLY A 419 3.08 -30.16 0.67
N LEU A 420 3.85 -29.42 -0.13
CA LEU A 420 3.39 -28.74 -1.34
C LEU A 420 2.86 -29.73 -2.38
N ILE A 421 3.55 -30.85 -2.61
CA ILE A 421 3.05 -31.92 -3.50
C ILE A 421 1.70 -32.44 -2.99
N SER A 422 1.59 -32.70 -1.69
CA SER A 422 0.35 -33.21 -1.08
C SER A 422 -0.81 -32.24 -1.28
N ILE A 423 -0.59 -30.95 -1.07
CA ILE A 423 -1.60 -29.89 -1.25
C ILE A 423 -1.98 -29.74 -2.73
N THR A 424 -0.99 -29.64 -3.63
CA THR A 424 -1.23 -29.47 -5.07
C THR A 424 -1.98 -30.66 -5.67
N LEU A 425 -1.55 -31.88 -5.36
CA LEU A 425 -2.23 -33.09 -5.82
C LEU A 425 -3.62 -33.24 -5.19
N PHE A 426 -3.79 -32.91 -3.91
CA PHE A 426 -5.11 -32.90 -3.29
C PHE A 426 -6.07 -31.91 -3.95
N SER A 427 -5.61 -30.68 -4.24
CA SER A 427 -6.41 -29.66 -4.94
C SER A 427 -6.78 -30.13 -6.34
N PHE A 428 -5.81 -30.67 -7.10
CA PHE A 428 -6.06 -31.22 -8.42
C PHE A 428 -7.05 -32.39 -8.38
N PHE A 429 -6.86 -33.36 -7.49
CA PHE A 429 -7.76 -34.49 -7.33
C PHE A 429 -9.15 -34.09 -6.86
N SER A 430 -9.25 -33.08 -5.99
CA SER A 430 -10.53 -32.55 -5.53
C SER A 430 -11.28 -31.85 -6.65
N LEU A 431 -10.59 -31.02 -7.45
CA LEU A 431 -11.13 -30.40 -8.65
C LEU A 431 -11.53 -31.45 -9.70
N PHE A 432 -10.74 -32.51 -9.85
CA PHE A 432 -11.00 -33.58 -10.79
C PHE A 432 -12.19 -34.45 -10.35
N HIS A 433 -12.27 -34.82 -9.06
CA HIS A 433 -13.44 -35.47 -8.48
C HIS A 433 -14.68 -34.58 -8.58
N PHE A 434 -14.54 -33.26 -8.38
CA PHE A 434 -15.62 -32.31 -8.59
C PHE A 434 -16.02 -32.21 -10.06
N ALA A 435 -15.07 -32.23 -11.00
CA ALA A 435 -15.34 -32.22 -12.44
C ALA A 435 -15.99 -33.53 -12.90
N LEU A 436 -15.58 -34.68 -12.36
CA LEU A 436 -16.22 -35.97 -12.58
C LEU A 436 -17.62 -36.01 -11.98
N ALA A 437 -17.79 -35.53 -10.74
CA ALA A 437 -19.09 -35.38 -10.11
C ALA A 437 -19.97 -34.41 -10.90
N ARG A 438 -19.39 -33.36 -11.50
CA ARG A 438 -20.05 -32.40 -12.38
C ARG A 438 -20.37 -33.00 -13.74
N ARG A 439 -19.54 -33.88 -14.31
CA ARG A 439 -19.81 -34.59 -15.56
C ARG A 439 -20.91 -35.63 -15.36
N ALA A 440 -20.87 -36.36 -14.25
CA ALA A 440 -21.94 -37.23 -13.81
C ALA A 440 -23.23 -36.42 -13.51
N SER A 441 -23.10 -35.24 -12.89
CA SER A 441 -24.23 -34.33 -12.69
C SER A 441 -24.69 -33.68 -13.98
N LEU A 442 -23.84 -33.49 -14.99
CA LEU A 442 -24.19 -32.95 -16.32
C LEU A 442 -24.87 -34.00 -17.19
N LEU A 443 -24.48 -35.27 -17.06
CA LEU A 443 -25.19 -36.40 -17.65
C LEU A 443 -26.54 -36.63 -16.94
N PHE A 444 -26.55 -36.52 -15.61
CA PHE A 444 -27.78 -36.48 -14.81
C PHE A 444 -28.61 -35.24 -15.11
N LEU A 445 -28.00 -34.07 -15.39
CA LEU A 445 -28.67 -32.84 -15.83
C LEU A 445 -29.13 -32.92 -17.28
N LYS A 446 -28.54 -33.76 -18.14
CA LYS A 446 -29.05 -34.09 -19.48
C LYS A 446 -30.29 -34.99 -19.38
N GLU A 447 -30.28 -35.96 -18.45
CA GLU A 447 -31.50 -36.69 -18.05
C GLU A 447 -32.52 -35.77 -17.37
N LEU A 448 -32.05 -34.79 -16.59
CA LEU A 448 -32.89 -33.77 -15.95
C LEU A 448 -33.40 -32.76 -16.97
N GLU A 449 -32.66 -32.42 -18.04
CA GLU A 449 -33.05 -31.52 -19.14
C GLU A 449 -34.20 -32.11 -19.94
N ALA A 450 -34.23 -33.44 -20.10
CA ALA A 450 -35.39 -34.15 -20.64
C ALA A 450 -36.64 -34.00 -19.73
N SER A 451 -36.45 -33.89 -18.41
CA SER A 451 -37.52 -33.60 -17.43
C SER A 451 -37.76 -32.08 -17.19
N LYS A 452 -36.79 -31.22 -17.51
CA LYS A 452 -36.79 -29.75 -17.32
C LYS A 452 -37.53 -29.05 -18.46
N LYS A 453 -37.64 -29.70 -19.62
CA LYS A 453 -38.46 -29.27 -20.74
C LYS A 453 -39.96 -29.22 -20.40
N GLU A 454 -40.42 -30.00 -19.41
CA GLU A 454 -41.78 -29.88 -18.86
C GLU A 454 -41.90 -28.83 -17.73
N LEU A 455 -40.81 -28.55 -17.00
CA LEU A 455 -40.81 -27.56 -15.89
C LEU A 455 -40.53 -26.11 -16.35
N GLN A 456 -39.86 -25.92 -17.49
CA GLN A 456 -39.63 -24.60 -18.12
C GLN A 456 -40.92 -23.91 -18.59
N LYS A 457 -42.04 -24.63 -18.63
CA LYS A 457 -43.36 -24.07 -18.90
C LYS A 457 -44.06 -23.47 -17.67
N ALA A 458 -43.42 -23.48 -16.49
CA ALA A 458 -44.11 -23.17 -15.23
C ALA A 458 -43.45 -22.09 -14.33
N MET A 459 -42.40 -21.36 -14.76
CA MET A 459 -41.74 -20.34 -13.91
C MET A 459 -41.87 -18.94 -14.53
N HIS A 460 -42.42 -18.00 -13.76
CA HIS A 460 -42.75 -16.62 -14.17
C HIS A 460 -41.56 -15.80 -14.68
N ASN A 461 -41.85 -14.87 -15.61
CA ASN A 461 -40.90 -14.21 -16.53
C ASN A 461 -40.22 -12.92 -16.04
N LEU A 462 -40.24 -12.63 -14.74
CA LEU A 462 -39.66 -11.41 -14.17
C LEU A 462 -38.66 -11.77 -13.07
N GLN A 463 -37.38 -11.41 -13.28
CA GLN A 463 -36.27 -11.75 -12.38
C GLN A 463 -35.54 -10.48 -11.92
N THR A 464 -35.32 -10.34 -10.61
CA THR A 464 -34.59 -9.22 -10.01
C THR A 464 -33.40 -9.74 -9.22
N THR A 465 -32.20 -9.19 -9.46
CA THR A 465 -30.98 -9.53 -8.72
C THR A 465 -30.30 -8.25 -8.25
N GLN A 466 -29.84 -8.20 -7.00
CA GLN A 466 -29.00 -7.10 -6.54
C GLN A 466 -27.57 -7.25 -7.10
N VAL A 467 -27.05 -6.22 -7.76
CA VAL A 467 -25.70 -6.19 -8.35
C VAL A 467 -24.68 -5.76 -7.30
N THR A 468 -24.96 -4.61 -6.67
CA THR A 468 -24.22 -4.02 -5.54
C THR A 468 -25.18 -3.21 -4.67
N ASN A 469 -24.67 -2.55 -3.62
CA ASN A 469 -25.42 -1.65 -2.74
C ASN A 469 -26.22 -0.63 -3.57
N GLY A 470 -27.54 -0.56 -3.37
CA GLY A 470 -28.41 0.38 -4.09
C GLY A 470 -28.54 0.15 -5.60
N VAL A 471 -28.07 -0.99 -6.16
CA VAL A 471 -28.13 -1.27 -7.60
C VAL A 471 -28.70 -2.67 -7.88
N TYR A 472 -29.67 -2.73 -8.80
CA TYR A 472 -30.39 -3.95 -9.15
C TYR A 472 -30.40 -4.18 -10.66
N TRP A 473 -30.52 -5.44 -11.03
CA TRP A 473 -30.67 -5.92 -12.39
C TRP A 473 -32.03 -6.60 -12.54
N ILE A 474 -32.86 -6.09 -13.45
CA ILE A 474 -34.17 -6.69 -13.77
C ILE A 474 -34.11 -7.29 -15.17
N LYS A 475 -34.46 -8.58 -15.29
CA LYS A 475 -34.51 -9.30 -16.57
C LYS A 475 -35.91 -9.78 -16.87
N ILE A 476 -36.43 -9.40 -18.03
CA ILE A 476 -37.76 -9.79 -18.54
C ILE A 476 -37.61 -10.29 -19.98
N PRO A 477 -37.22 -11.58 -20.17
CA PRO A 477 -36.86 -12.11 -21.49
C PRO A 477 -37.95 -12.01 -22.55
N GLU A 478 -39.22 -12.27 -22.17
CA GLU A 478 -40.35 -12.19 -23.11
C GLU A 478 -40.65 -10.77 -23.60
N ALA A 479 -40.34 -9.75 -22.79
CA ALA A 479 -40.49 -8.35 -23.18
C ALA A 479 -39.24 -7.81 -23.90
N GLY A 480 -38.15 -8.60 -23.94
CA GLY A 480 -36.86 -8.16 -24.46
C GLY A 480 -36.20 -7.05 -23.62
N LEU A 481 -36.50 -6.98 -22.31
CA LEU A 481 -36.00 -5.91 -21.43
C LEU A 481 -34.97 -6.44 -20.43
N ASN A 482 -33.85 -5.72 -20.35
CA ASN A 482 -32.79 -5.86 -19.37
C ASN A 482 -32.55 -4.47 -18.75
N ILE A 483 -33.05 -4.26 -17.53
CA ILE A 483 -33.07 -2.95 -16.89
C ILE A 483 -31.98 -2.90 -15.81
N LEU A 484 -31.08 -1.94 -15.94
CA LEU A 484 -30.14 -1.54 -14.88
C LEU A 484 -30.84 -0.52 -13.98
N CYS A 485 -31.07 -0.86 -12.71
CA CYS A 485 -31.70 0.04 -11.75
C CYS A 485 -30.65 0.60 -10.78
N GLY A 486 -30.38 1.90 -10.86
CA GLY A 486 -29.25 2.56 -10.20
C GLY A 486 -28.00 2.53 -11.08
N CYS A 487 -27.30 3.66 -11.20
CA CYS A 487 -26.21 3.82 -12.15
C CYS A 487 -25.01 4.58 -11.55
N PRO A 488 -24.39 4.09 -10.46
CA PRO A 488 -23.20 4.71 -9.91
C PRO A 488 -21.99 4.45 -10.81
N GLY A 489 -20.88 5.14 -10.54
CA GLY A 489 -19.61 4.92 -11.24
C GLY A 489 -19.17 3.44 -11.17
N GLU A 490 -18.47 2.98 -12.20
CA GLU A 490 -17.91 1.62 -12.32
C GLU A 490 -18.94 0.49 -12.45
N ILE A 491 -20.22 0.80 -12.66
CA ILE A 491 -21.28 -0.20 -12.74
C ILE A 491 -21.08 -1.18 -13.92
N VAL A 492 -20.52 -0.73 -15.04
CA VAL A 492 -20.21 -1.60 -16.19
C VAL A 492 -19.29 -2.74 -15.78
N LYS A 493 -18.23 -2.45 -15.04
CA LYS A 493 -17.26 -3.45 -14.56
C LYS A 493 -17.94 -4.47 -13.63
N HIS A 494 -18.85 -4.04 -12.75
CA HIS A 494 -19.66 -4.94 -11.93
C HIS A 494 -20.56 -5.85 -12.77
N LEU A 495 -21.21 -5.33 -13.81
CA LEU A 495 -22.05 -6.11 -14.71
C LEU A 495 -21.23 -7.15 -15.49
N MET A 496 -20.00 -6.81 -15.91
CA MET A 496 -19.06 -7.75 -16.53
C MET A 496 -18.65 -8.87 -15.56
N ILE A 497 -18.26 -8.53 -14.32
CA ILE A 497 -17.88 -9.51 -13.28
C ILE A 497 -19.03 -10.48 -12.97
N LYS A 498 -20.28 -9.98 -12.97
CA LYS A 498 -21.49 -10.79 -12.74
C LYS A 498 -21.94 -11.58 -13.98
N GLY A 499 -21.33 -11.35 -15.13
CA GLY A 499 -21.66 -12.01 -16.40
C GLY A 499 -22.95 -11.50 -17.05
N TYR A 500 -23.43 -10.30 -16.69
CA TYR A 500 -24.56 -9.65 -17.35
C TYR A 500 -24.14 -8.92 -18.63
N ILE A 501 -22.87 -8.50 -18.70
CA ILE A 501 -22.21 -8.07 -19.93
C ILE A 501 -21.22 -9.17 -20.31
N ALA A 502 -21.44 -9.77 -21.46
CA ALA A 502 -20.61 -10.84 -22.02
C ALA A 502 -20.61 -10.77 -23.54
N THR A 503 -19.47 -11.09 -24.16
CA THR A 503 -19.33 -11.17 -25.61
C THR A 503 -20.13 -12.34 -26.20
N VAL A 504 -20.90 -12.06 -27.23
CA VAL A 504 -21.64 -13.03 -28.05
C VAL A 504 -21.29 -12.81 -29.52
N CYS A 505 -21.27 -13.87 -30.32
CA CYS A 505 -20.98 -13.78 -31.74
C CYS A 505 -22.15 -14.33 -32.56
N GLN A 506 -22.57 -13.57 -33.58
CA GLN A 506 -23.62 -13.92 -34.52
C GLN A 506 -23.06 -13.82 -35.95
N GLY A 507 -22.76 -14.96 -36.55
CA GLY A 507 -21.99 -14.99 -37.81
C GLY A 507 -20.55 -14.53 -37.56
N ASP A 508 -20.08 -13.59 -38.38
CA ASP A 508 -18.71 -13.02 -38.30
C ASP A 508 -18.61 -11.80 -37.36
N ALA A 509 -19.73 -11.33 -36.79
CA ALA A 509 -19.77 -10.17 -35.91
C ALA A 509 -19.87 -10.61 -34.43
N CYS A 510 -18.97 -10.10 -33.59
CA CYS A 510 -19.01 -10.27 -32.14
C CYS A 510 -19.34 -8.94 -31.47
N PHE A 511 -20.30 -8.96 -30.54
CA PHE A 511 -20.76 -7.80 -29.77
C PHE A 511 -21.10 -8.21 -28.34
N GLU A 512 -21.32 -7.24 -27.46
CA GLU A 512 -21.62 -7.50 -26.06
C GLU A 512 -23.13 -7.61 -25.80
N THR A 513 -23.48 -8.41 -24.80
CA THR A 513 -24.78 -8.35 -24.12
C THR A 513 -24.76 -7.25 -23.05
N GLY A 514 -25.92 -6.90 -22.50
CA GLY A 514 -25.98 -5.92 -21.43
C GLY A 514 -27.38 -5.35 -21.21
N PRO A 515 -27.48 -4.25 -20.44
CA PRO A 515 -28.73 -3.53 -20.26
C PRO A 515 -29.18 -2.88 -21.57
N ASN A 516 -30.48 -2.63 -21.70
CA ASN A 516 -31.06 -1.79 -22.76
C ASN A 516 -32.00 -0.70 -22.20
N ALA A 517 -32.17 -0.66 -20.88
CA ALA A 517 -32.80 0.43 -20.16
C ALA A 517 -32.05 0.71 -18.85
N ILE A 518 -32.06 1.98 -18.41
CA ILE A 518 -31.47 2.41 -17.14
C ILE A 518 -32.55 3.13 -16.33
N LEU A 519 -32.84 2.66 -15.13
CA LEU A 519 -33.61 3.39 -14.13
C LEU A 519 -32.66 4.23 -13.27
N LEU A 520 -32.80 5.54 -13.35
CA LEU A 520 -32.04 6.53 -12.59
C LEU A 520 -32.55 6.64 -11.15
N SER A 521 -31.64 6.93 -10.23
CA SER A 521 -31.96 7.34 -8.85
C SER A 521 -32.68 8.70 -8.87
N ASP A 522 -33.65 8.88 -7.98
CA ASP A 522 -34.36 10.14 -7.74
C ASP A 522 -33.45 11.25 -7.19
N VAL A 523 -32.40 10.85 -6.47
CA VAL A 523 -31.41 11.76 -5.88
C VAL A 523 -30.08 11.65 -6.62
N LEU A 524 -29.42 12.79 -6.81
CA LEU A 524 -28.11 12.87 -7.47
C LEU A 524 -27.01 12.23 -6.63
N ILE A 525 -27.06 12.42 -5.31
CA ILE A 525 -25.98 12.07 -4.37
C ILE A 525 -26.56 11.27 -3.21
N GLN A 526 -25.85 10.21 -2.82
CA GLN A 526 -26.13 9.43 -1.62
C GLN A 526 -24.82 9.15 -0.87
N ASN A 527 -24.74 9.56 0.40
CA ASN A 527 -23.58 9.34 1.26
C ASN A 527 -22.27 9.83 0.59
N GLY A 528 -22.31 11.04 0.00
CA GLY A 528 -21.18 11.63 -0.71
C GLY A 528 -20.81 10.98 -2.06
N ARG A 529 -21.64 10.10 -2.64
CA ARG A 529 -21.38 9.48 -3.95
C ARG A 529 -22.50 9.75 -4.95
N PHE A 530 -22.13 9.96 -6.22
CA PHE A 530 -23.09 10.13 -7.30
C PHE A 530 -23.83 8.82 -7.58
N SER A 531 -25.15 8.94 -7.69
CA SER A 531 -26.05 7.82 -7.93
C SER A 531 -26.30 7.57 -9.42
N ASN A 532 -26.09 8.60 -10.26
CA ASN A 532 -26.37 8.60 -11.70
C ASN A 532 -25.14 9.11 -12.48
N LEU A 533 -24.43 8.19 -13.12
CA LEU A 533 -23.29 8.39 -14.02
C LEU A 533 -23.50 7.49 -15.26
N SER A 534 -24.44 7.87 -16.12
CA SER A 534 -24.95 6.97 -17.16
C SER A 534 -24.20 6.98 -18.49
N GLU A 535 -23.15 7.79 -18.67
CA GLU A 535 -22.40 7.84 -19.93
C GLU A 535 -21.87 6.46 -20.32
N PHE A 536 -21.09 5.82 -19.46
CA PHE A 536 -20.44 4.55 -19.81
C PHE A 536 -21.39 3.38 -20.07
N PRO A 537 -22.44 3.15 -19.25
CA PRO A 537 -23.46 2.18 -19.59
C PRO A 537 -24.14 2.46 -20.93
N VAL A 538 -24.36 3.73 -21.28
CA VAL A 538 -24.91 4.11 -22.58
C VAL A 538 -23.90 3.89 -23.71
N LEU A 539 -22.64 4.29 -23.55
CA LEU A 539 -21.59 4.03 -24.54
C LEU A 539 -21.39 2.53 -24.77
N GLN A 540 -21.51 1.72 -23.73
CA GLN A 540 -21.50 0.26 -23.84
C GLN A 540 -22.66 -0.23 -24.73
N MET A 541 -23.89 0.27 -24.51
CA MET A 541 -25.04 -0.06 -25.37
C MET A 541 -24.85 0.40 -26.82
N LEU A 542 -24.45 1.65 -27.02
CA LEU A 542 -24.31 2.22 -28.35
C LEU A 542 -23.21 1.52 -29.16
N TYR A 543 -22.01 1.40 -28.59
CA TYR A 543 -20.81 0.97 -29.32
C TYR A 543 -20.46 -0.50 -29.10
N ARG A 544 -20.48 -1.02 -27.86
CA ARG A 544 -20.07 -2.41 -27.56
C ARG A 544 -21.16 -3.43 -27.87
N GLN A 545 -22.43 -3.11 -27.65
CA GLN A 545 -23.55 -3.91 -28.14
C GLN A 545 -23.86 -3.61 -29.62
N GLY A 546 -23.36 -2.49 -30.14
CA GLY A 546 -23.48 -2.09 -31.54
C GLY A 546 -24.88 -1.63 -31.94
N LEU A 547 -25.61 -0.95 -31.05
CA LEU A 547 -26.93 -0.38 -31.34
C LEU A 547 -26.86 0.82 -32.30
N ILE A 548 -25.75 1.55 -32.33
CA ILE A 548 -25.58 2.74 -33.18
C ILE A 548 -24.70 2.49 -34.42
N ILE A 549 -23.95 1.38 -34.44
CA ILE A 549 -22.98 1.10 -35.49
C ILE A 549 -23.72 0.77 -36.81
N PRO A 550 -23.48 1.50 -37.91
CA PRO A 550 -24.15 1.24 -39.19
C PRO A 550 -23.90 -0.19 -39.69
N ASN A 551 -24.96 -0.86 -40.18
CA ASN A 551 -24.93 -2.24 -40.71
C ASN A 551 -24.52 -3.33 -39.69
N HIS A 552 -24.48 -3.02 -38.39
CA HIS A 552 -24.22 -4.01 -37.35
C HIS A 552 -25.45 -4.91 -37.10
N PRO A 553 -25.32 -6.24 -36.87
CA PRO A 553 -26.46 -7.15 -36.73
C PRO A 553 -27.39 -6.83 -35.56
N ASN A 554 -26.89 -6.14 -34.54
CA ASN A 554 -27.68 -5.70 -33.38
C ASN A 554 -28.27 -4.30 -33.56
N ASN A 555 -27.93 -3.57 -34.63
CA ASN A 555 -28.55 -2.29 -34.96
C ASN A 555 -29.89 -2.52 -35.67
N ASN A 556 -30.96 -2.62 -34.87
CA ASN A 556 -32.34 -2.82 -35.33
C ASN A 556 -33.19 -1.54 -35.23
N GLY A 557 -32.56 -0.38 -34.97
CA GLY A 557 -33.21 0.91 -34.77
C GLY A 557 -33.73 1.16 -33.35
N GLU A 558 -33.58 0.23 -32.42
CA GLU A 558 -33.89 0.46 -31.00
C GLU A 558 -32.80 1.30 -30.32
N LYS A 559 -33.21 2.20 -29.43
CA LYS A 559 -32.31 3.03 -28.63
C LYS A 559 -32.31 2.59 -27.17
N PRO A 560 -31.21 2.83 -26.43
CA PRO A 560 -31.22 2.78 -24.97
C PRO A 560 -32.33 3.63 -24.37
N ILE A 561 -32.99 3.13 -23.32
CA ILE A 561 -34.08 3.85 -22.65
C ILE A 561 -33.64 4.36 -21.28
N LEU A 562 -33.78 5.66 -21.02
CA LEU A 562 -33.65 6.24 -19.67
C LEU A 562 -35.01 6.31 -18.96
N LEU A 563 -35.10 5.77 -17.75
CA LEU A 563 -36.27 5.77 -16.89
C LEU A 563 -35.95 6.59 -15.63
N GLY A 564 -36.89 7.42 -15.17
CA GLY A 564 -36.70 8.21 -13.95
C GLY A 564 -37.58 9.46 -13.92
N SER A 565 -37.38 10.32 -12.92
CA SER A 565 -38.05 11.62 -12.88
C SER A 565 -37.61 12.51 -14.04
N ARG A 566 -38.46 13.46 -14.44
CA ARG A 566 -38.15 14.38 -15.55
C ARG A 566 -36.82 15.10 -15.36
N GLU A 567 -36.56 15.60 -14.15
CA GLU A 567 -35.34 16.32 -13.80
C GLU A 567 -34.08 15.46 -13.99
N GLN A 568 -34.11 14.21 -13.50
CA GLN A 568 -32.97 13.29 -13.61
C GLN A 568 -32.71 12.86 -15.04
N ILE A 569 -33.77 12.64 -15.83
CA ILE A 569 -33.65 12.30 -17.25
C ILE A 569 -33.01 13.45 -18.02
N GLU A 570 -33.48 14.69 -17.85
CA GLU A 570 -32.93 15.84 -18.59
C GLU A 570 -31.47 16.11 -18.21
N SER A 571 -31.13 16.03 -16.93
CA SER A 571 -29.74 16.14 -16.45
C SER A 571 -28.84 15.08 -17.10
N GLN A 572 -29.23 13.80 -17.06
CA GLN A 572 -28.41 12.72 -17.63
C GLN A 572 -28.37 12.74 -19.16
N LYS A 573 -29.42 13.23 -19.84
CA LYS A 573 -29.40 13.48 -21.28
C LYS A 573 -28.31 14.49 -21.64
N GLN A 574 -28.25 15.63 -20.95
CA GLN A 574 -27.20 16.63 -21.17
C GLN A 574 -25.82 16.11 -20.78
N TYR A 575 -25.72 15.34 -19.69
CA TYR A 575 -24.48 14.70 -19.26
C TYR A 575 -23.88 13.79 -20.34
N ILE A 576 -24.71 12.91 -20.90
CA ILE A 576 -24.32 11.99 -21.99
C ILE A 576 -24.02 12.77 -23.26
N PHE A 577 -24.82 13.80 -23.58
CA PHE A 577 -24.59 14.65 -24.75
C PHE A 577 -23.20 15.29 -24.73
N HIS A 578 -22.82 15.93 -23.61
CA HIS A 578 -21.51 16.54 -23.46
C HIS A 578 -20.39 15.50 -23.35
N GLY A 579 -20.65 14.33 -22.76
CA GLY A 579 -19.69 13.20 -22.78
C GLY A 579 -19.39 12.68 -24.19
N ASN A 580 -20.38 12.68 -25.09
CA ASN A 580 -20.21 12.14 -26.44
C ASN A 580 -19.76 13.19 -27.48
N PHE A 581 -20.10 14.47 -27.29
CA PHE A 581 -19.86 15.52 -28.28
C PHE A 581 -19.01 16.69 -27.79
N GLY A 582 -18.83 16.83 -26.46
CA GLY A 582 -18.09 17.94 -25.87
C GLY A 582 -18.70 19.30 -26.21
N LEU A 583 -17.90 20.19 -26.80
CA LEU A 583 -18.39 21.39 -27.48
C LEU A 583 -18.94 21.00 -28.85
N ALA A 584 -20.25 21.15 -29.02
CA ALA A 584 -20.97 20.60 -30.17
C ALA A 584 -20.87 21.50 -31.41
N THR A 585 -20.67 22.80 -31.20
CA THR A 585 -20.67 23.82 -32.25
C THR A 585 -19.33 24.54 -32.38
N LYS A 586 -19.05 25.06 -33.59
CA LYS A 586 -17.87 25.90 -33.83
C LYS A 586 -17.87 27.16 -32.94
N GLN A 587 -19.04 27.74 -32.69
CA GLN A 587 -19.19 28.94 -31.89
C GLN A 587 -18.70 28.73 -30.46
N GLU A 588 -19.08 27.60 -29.85
CA GLU A 588 -18.59 27.22 -28.52
C GLU A 588 -17.06 27.07 -28.50
N ILE A 589 -16.45 26.50 -29.54
CA ILE A 589 -14.99 26.40 -29.65
C ILE A 589 -14.34 27.80 -29.73
N LEU A 590 -14.90 28.70 -30.54
CA LEU A 590 -14.38 30.07 -30.70
C LEU A 590 -14.45 30.89 -29.41
N GLU A 591 -15.50 30.68 -28.60
CA GLU A 591 -15.67 31.34 -27.30
C GLU A 591 -14.58 30.98 -26.29
N THR A 592 -13.86 29.88 -26.51
CA THR A 592 -12.70 29.49 -25.68
C THR A 592 -11.40 30.24 -26.04
N GLY A 593 -11.43 31.09 -27.09
CA GLY A 593 -10.28 31.86 -27.56
C GLY A 593 -9.43 31.15 -28.62
N VAL A 594 -9.86 29.98 -29.10
CA VAL A 594 -9.21 29.26 -30.21
C VAL A 594 -9.36 30.05 -31.52
N SER A 595 -8.30 30.11 -32.32
CA SER A 595 -8.32 30.82 -33.61
C SER A 595 -9.30 30.19 -34.61
N GLN A 596 -9.87 31.01 -35.49
CA GLN A 596 -10.81 30.54 -36.53
C GLN A 596 -10.30 29.34 -37.35
N PRO A 597 -9.04 29.34 -37.86
CA PRO A 597 -8.54 28.20 -38.63
C PRO A 597 -8.44 26.91 -37.81
N MET A 598 -8.00 27.01 -36.55
CA MET A 598 -7.92 25.85 -35.67
C MET A 598 -9.31 25.32 -35.30
N ALA A 599 -10.28 26.21 -35.05
CA ALA A 599 -11.66 25.82 -34.79
C ALA A 599 -12.31 25.13 -36.00
N ASP A 600 -11.95 25.53 -37.22
CA ASP A 600 -12.37 24.83 -38.45
C ASP A 600 -11.81 23.40 -38.51
N GLU A 601 -10.50 23.22 -38.28
CA GLU A 601 -9.88 21.89 -38.25
C GLU A 601 -10.45 20.99 -37.14
N MET A 602 -10.70 21.55 -35.94
CA MET A 602 -11.34 20.83 -34.83
C MET A 602 -12.76 20.37 -35.18
N MET A 603 -13.55 21.19 -35.87
CA MET A 603 -14.89 20.80 -36.30
C MET A 603 -14.88 19.69 -37.36
N ARG A 604 -13.92 19.72 -38.29
CA ARG A 604 -13.73 18.64 -39.27
C ARG A 604 -13.39 17.31 -38.59
N LEU A 605 -12.46 17.34 -37.61
CA LEU A 605 -12.16 16.18 -36.76
C LEU A 605 -13.41 15.64 -36.08
N LYS A 606 -14.18 16.50 -35.39
CA LYS A 606 -15.43 16.10 -34.71
C LYS A 606 -16.43 15.47 -35.68
N ASN A 607 -16.58 16.02 -36.89
CA ASN A 607 -17.49 15.45 -37.89
C ASN A 607 -17.05 14.05 -38.34
N LYS A 608 -15.75 13.77 -38.46
CA LYS A 608 -15.24 12.42 -38.75
C LYS A 608 -15.56 11.44 -37.62
N PHE A 609 -15.45 11.85 -36.36
CA PHE A 609 -15.81 11.03 -35.20
C PHE A 609 -17.33 10.79 -35.05
N ARG A 610 -18.17 11.61 -35.68
CA ARG A 610 -19.64 11.46 -35.65
C ARG A 610 -20.17 10.42 -36.63
N PHE A 611 -19.34 9.87 -37.53
CA PHE A 611 -19.75 8.92 -38.56
C PHE A 611 -20.98 9.39 -39.39
N GLY A 612 -21.07 10.70 -39.64
CA GLY A 612 -22.18 11.32 -40.38
C GLY A 612 -23.47 11.55 -39.60
N MET A 613 -23.45 11.38 -38.26
CA MET A 613 -24.59 11.65 -37.39
C MET A 613 -24.64 13.10 -36.92
N GLU A 614 -25.84 13.67 -36.91
CA GLU A 614 -26.09 14.98 -36.28
C GLU A 614 -25.96 14.89 -34.75
N PRO A 615 -25.32 15.87 -34.09
CA PRO A 615 -25.16 15.90 -32.64
C PRO A 615 -26.50 16.21 -31.98
N SER A 616 -27.31 15.18 -31.72
CA SER A 616 -28.60 15.28 -31.04
C SER A 616 -28.78 14.13 -30.07
N ILE A 617 -29.13 14.44 -28.83
CA ILE A 617 -29.38 13.42 -27.80
C ILE A 617 -30.59 12.55 -28.13
N GLU A 618 -31.58 13.10 -28.84
CA GLU A 618 -32.78 12.37 -29.29
C GLU A 618 -32.45 11.32 -30.37
N ASN A 619 -31.28 11.41 -31.01
CA ASN A 619 -30.80 10.34 -31.90
C ASN A 619 -30.18 9.18 -31.13
N LEU A 620 -29.75 9.40 -29.88
CA LEU A 620 -29.00 8.43 -29.08
C LEU A 620 -29.88 7.67 -28.08
N LEU A 621 -30.90 8.29 -27.53
CA LEU A 621 -31.65 7.78 -26.38
C LEU A 621 -33.17 7.95 -26.54
N ASP A 622 -33.91 7.00 -25.99
CA ASP A 622 -35.33 7.17 -25.66
C ASP A 622 -35.48 7.43 -24.15
N SER A 623 -36.62 7.98 -23.73
CA SER A 623 -36.88 8.29 -22.31
C SER A 623 -38.32 8.01 -21.88
N VAL A 624 -38.49 7.45 -20.69
CA VAL A 624 -39.79 7.24 -20.04
C VAL A 624 -39.79 7.95 -18.69
N ILE A 625 -40.64 8.96 -18.56
CA ILE A 625 -40.77 9.75 -17.33
C ILE A 625 -41.62 8.95 -16.33
N VAL A 626 -41.08 8.71 -15.15
CA VAL A 626 -41.71 7.95 -14.06
C VAL A 626 -41.99 8.90 -12.89
N GLU A 627 -43.25 9.35 -12.79
CA GLU A 627 -43.75 10.14 -11.66
C GLU A 627 -44.63 9.26 -10.75
N LYS A 628 -45.75 9.78 -10.21
CA LYS A 628 -46.57 9.06 -9.23
C LYS A 628 -47.42 7.91 -9.79
N GLU A 629 -47.85 7.99 -11.05
CA GLU A 629 -48.71 6.95 -11.65
C GLU A 629 -47.88 5.86 -12.33
N PRO A 630 -48.37 4.60 -12.39
CA PRO A 630 -47.73 3.55 -13.18
C PRO A 630 -47.64 3.92 -14.67
N VAL A 631 -46.44 3.77 -15.26
CA VAL A 631 -46.18 4.08 -16.67
C VAL A 631 -45.67 2.84 -17.39
N GLU A 632 -46.13 2.61 -18.62
CA GLU A 632 -45.61 1.53 -19.46
C GLU A 632 -44.23 1.88 -20.01
N ILE A 633 -43.27 0.98 -19.86
CA ILE A 633 -41.93 1.09 -20.45
C ILE A 633 -41.96 0.57 -21.88
N LYS A 634 -42.29 -0.72 -22.04
CA LYS A 634 -42.33 -1.44 -23.32
C LYS A 634 -43.03 -2.78 -23.12
N ASN A 635 -43.77 -3.27 -24.12
CA ASN A 635 -44.31 -4.63 -24.18
C ASN A 635 -45.08 -5.07 -22.90
N GLN A 636 -45.96 -4.22 -22.36
CA GLN A 636 -46.75 -4.45 -21.14
C GLN A 636 -45.93 -4.55 -19.84
N VAL A 637 -44.68 -4.08 -19.82
CA VAL A 637 -43.91 -3.89 -18.58
C VAL A 637 -44.19 -2.49 -18.06
N PHE A 638 -44.73 -2.40 -16.84
CA PHE A 638 -45.00 -1.13 -16.17
C PHE A 638 -44.01 -0.90 -15.03
N VAL A 639 -43.68 0.37 -14.80
CA VAL A 639 -42.93 0.85 -13.63
C VAL A 639 -43.76 1.86 -12.88
N HIS A 640 -43.76 1.78 -11.55
CA HIS A 640 -44.49 2.65 -10.65
C HIS A 640 -43.54 3.12 -9.55
N ARG A 641 -43.37 4.43 -9.39
CA ARG A 641 -42.59 5.00 -8.30
C ARG A 641 -43.47 5.07 -7.06
N ILE A 642 -43.18 4.24 -6.06
CA ILE A 642 -43.97 4.09 -4.84
C ILE A 642 -43.35 4.79 -3.62
N GLY A 643 -42.14 5.33 -3.78
CA GLY A 643 -41.45 6.14 -2.78
C GLY A 643 -40.15 6.73 -3.34
N LEU A 644 -39.47 7.55 -2.52
CA LEU A 644 -38.15 8.09 -2.89
C LEU A 644 -37.16 6.95 -3.13
N ASN A 645 -36.64 6.81 -4.35
CA ASN A 645 -35.76 5.72 -4.76
C ASN A 645 -36.37 4.31 -4.64
N VAL A 646 -37.69 4.19 -4.53
CA VAL A 646 -38.39 2.89 -4.43
C VAL A 646 -39.37 2.74 -5.59
N TYR A 647 -39.16 1.71 -6.39
CA TYR A 647 -39.92 1.47 -7.62
C TYR A 647 -40.45 0.04 -7.65
N GLU A 648 -41.69 -0.10 -8.10
CA GLU A 648 -42.33 -1.38 -8.38
C GLU A 648 -42.43 -1.60 -9.89
N PHE A 649 -42.00 -2.77 -10.34
CA PHE A 649 -42.14 -3.21 -11.72
C PHE A 649 -43.19 -4.31 -11.80
N SER A 650 -44.05 -4.26 -12.81
CA SER A 650 -45.08 -5.28 -13.04
C SER A 650 -45.10 -5.77 -14.49
N TYR A 651 -45.29 -7.08 -14.65
CA TYR A 651 -45.42 -7.75 -15.94
C TYR A 651 -46.29 -9.00 -15.85
N LYS A 652 -47.36 -9.08 -16.66
CA LYS A 652 -48.28 -10.23 -16.76
C LYS A 652 -48.71 -10.82 -15.39
N GLY A 653 -48.99 -9.95 -14.42
CA GLY A 653 -49.46 -10.34 -13.07
C GLY A 653 -48.36 -10.63 -12.05
N GLY A 654 -47.07 -10.65 -12.43
CA GLY A 654 -45.95 -10.68 -11.50
C GLY A 654 -45.44 -9.28 -11.16
N THR A 655 -45.05 -9.05 -9.91
CA THR A 655 -44.46 -7.78 -9.46
C THR A 655 -43.11 -8.01 -8.77
N THR A 656 -42.25 -6.99 -8.81
CA THR A 656 -40.99 -6.93 -8.05
C THR A 656 -40.73 -5.49 -7.64
N GLN A 657 -40.04 -5.28 -6.53
CA GLN A 657 -39.68 -3.96 -6.04
C GLN A 657 -38.17 -3.83 -5.98
N VAL A 658 -37.67 -2.63 -6.28
CA VAL A 658 -36.27 -2.24 -6.14
C VAL A 658 -36.17 -1.01 -5.26
N ASN A 659 -35.23 -1.04 -4.32
CA ASN A 659 -34.95 0.07 -3.42
C ASN A 659 -33.50 0.53 -3.61
N LEU A 660 -33.32 1.68 -4.25
CA LEU A 660 -32.01 2.25 -4.61
C LEU A 660 -31.37 3.05 -3.46
N ASN A 661 -32.04 3.16 -2.31
CA ASN A 661 -31.50 3.88 -1.15
C ASN A 661 -30.30 3.15 -0.53
N LEU A 662 -29.29 3.91 -0.13
CA LEU A 662 -28.18 3.42 0.70
C LEU A 662 -28.47 3.64 2.19
N ASP A 663 -28.11 2.66 3.02
CA ASP A 663 -28.13 2.80 4.48
C ASP A 663 -27.07 3.80 4.95
N ALA A 664 -27.21 4.33 6.17
CA ALA A 664 -26.24 5.25 6.75
C ALA A 664 -24.83 4.62 6.80
N GLY A 665 -23.83 5.32 6.24
CA GLY A 665 -22.44 4.85 6.16
C GLY A 665 -22.15 3.80 5.08
N GLN A 666 -23.16 3.38 4.29
CA GLN A 666 -22.98 2.49 3.14
C GLN A 666 -22.55 3.28 1.90
N THR A 667 -21.61 2.77 1.12
CA THR A 667 -21.23 3.35 -0.18
C THR A 667 -21.35 2.31 -1.29
N TYR A 668 -21.33 2.75 -2.54
CA TYR A 668 -21.12 1.86 -3.68
C TYR A 668 -19.77 1.14 -3.55
N THR A 669 -19.74 -0.15 -3.87
CA THR A 669 -18.54 -0.99 -3.72
C THR A 669 -17.63 -0.87 -4.93
N SER A 670 -16.31 -0.89 -4.74
CA SER A 670 -15.34 -1.02 -5.84
C SER A 670 -15.42 -2.41 -6.51
N PRO A 671 -15.30 -2.52 -7.85
CA PRO A 671 -15.25 -3.81 -8.54
C PRO A 671 -13.90 -4.53 -8.42
N TYR A 672 -12.83 -3.81 -8.07
CA TYR A 672 -11.48 -4.34 -7.85
C TYR A 672 -10.95 -4.03 -6.44
N SER A 673 -9.94 -4.80 -6.03
CA SER A 673 -9.21 -4.61 -4.77
C SER A 673 -7.82 -4.02 -5.03
N LEU A 674 -7.42 -3.04 -4.23
CA LEU A 674 -6.11 -2.39 -4.31
C LEU A 674 -5.27 -2.71 -3.07
N GLY A 675 -3.96 -2.91 -3.28
CA GLY A 675 -2.99 -3.02 -2.19
C GLY A 675 -2.76 -1.66 -1.53
N TYR A 676 -2.38 -1.66 -0.25
CA TYR A 676 -1.97 -0.43 0.43
C TYR A 676 -0.50 -0.13 0.17
N HIS A 677 -0.19 1.11 -0.20
CA HIS A 677 1.16 1.59 -0.46
C HIS A 677 1.47 2.82 0.39
N LYS A 678 2.68 2.86 0.95
CA LYS A 678 3.22 4.07 1.60
C LYS A 678 3.94 4.90 0.56
N ILE A 679 3.44 6.11 0.30
CA ILE A 679 4.03 7.03 -0.66
C ILE A 679 4.95 8.03 0.05
N LYS A 680 6.19 8.15 -0.44
CA LYS A 680 7.15 9.14 0.03
C LYS A 680 6.98 10.45 -0.74
N ARG A 681 7.11 11.58 -0.05
CA ARG A 681 7.06 12.92 -0.66
C ARG A 681 8.41 13.23 -1.32
N GLU A 682 8.48 13.08 -2.64
CA GLU A 682 9.67 13.36 -3.46
C GLU A 682 9.66 14.78 -4.08
N TYR A 683 10.73 15.17 -4.79
CA TYR A 683 10.79 16.47 -5.46
C TYR A 683 10.03 16.47 -6.79
N PHE A 684 10.24 15.47 -7.65
CA PHE A 684 9.46 15.27 -8.87
C PHE A 684 9.31 13.78 -9.14
N ALA A 685 8.11 13.23 -8.99
CA ALA A 685 7.85 11.80 -9.15
C ALA A 685 6.44 11.53 -9.67
N ILE A 686 6.26 10.42 -10.39
CA ILE A 686 4.97 10.01 -10.94
C ILE A 686 4.56 8.70 -10.27
N ILE A 687 3.36 8.67 -9.71
CA ILE A 687 2.72 7.48 -9.16
C ILE A 687 1.66 7.02 -10.15
N HIS A 688 1.75 5.75 -10.51
CA HIS A 688 0.83 5.10 -11.42
C HIS A 688 -0.40 4.60 -10.66
N SER A 689 -1.49 5.36 -10.74
CA SER A 689 -2.73 5.11 -10.00
C SER A 689 -3.74 4.24 -10.75
N GLY A 690 -3.58 4.09 -12.06
CA GLY A 690 -4.42 3.24 -12.90
C GLY A 690 -3.87 3.12 -14.33
N GLU A 691 -4.00 1.94 -14.91
CA GLU A 691 -3.51 1.61 -16.26
C GLU A 691 -4.60 0.96 -17.14
N GLY A 692 -5.79 0.70 -16.58
CA GLY A 692 -6.90 0.14 -17.33
C GLY A 692 -7.59 1.19 -18.19
N ASP A 693 -8.38 0.75 -19.15
CA ASP A 693 -9.41 1.59 -19.78
C ASP A 693 -10.69 1.60 -18.92
N GLY A 694 -11.73 2.23 -19.44
CA GLY A 694 -13.08 2.20 -18.87
C GLY A 694 -13.72 0.81 -18.64
N TRP A 695 -13.16 -0.24 -19.26
CA TRP A 695 -13.74 -1.58 -19.35
C TRP A 695 -12.97 -2.61 -18.51
N ASN A 696 -11.74 -2.28 -18.09
CA ASN A 696 -10.89 -3.17 -17.31
C ASN A 696 -11.49 -3.47 -15.92
N THR A 697 -11.88 -4.73 -15.69
CA THR A 697 -12.51 -5.18 -14.43
C THR A 697 -11.54 -5.35 -13.27
N SER A 698 -10.24 -5.34 -13.53
CA SER A 698 -9.20 -5.68 -12.55
C SER A 698 -8.31 -4.51 -12.14
N LYS A 699 -8.27 -3.45 -12.95
CA LYS A 699 -7.43 -2.27 -12.74
C LYS A 699 -8.28 -0.99 -12.75
N PRO A 700 -7.90 0.05 -11.98
CA PRO A 700 -8.49 1.37 -12.15
C PRO A 700 -8.22 1.93 -13.55
N SER A 701 -9.12 2.78 -14.03
CA SER A 701 -8.94 3.50 -15.29
C SER A 701 -7.69 4.38 -15.27
N MET A 702 -7.17 4.70 -16.46
CA MET A 702 -5.93 5.44 -16.61
C MET A 702 -5.96 6.76 -15.86
N GLY A 703 -4.99 6.94 -14.98
CA GLY A 703 -4.74 8.18 -14.27
C GLY A 703 -3.35 8.15 -13.67
N SER A 704 -2.85 9.31 -13.26
CA SER A 704 -1.56 9.43 -12.59
C SER A 704 -1.63 10.43 -11.45
N ILE A 705 -0.80 10.22 -10.43
CA ILE A 705 -0.59 11.20 -9.36
C ILE A 705 0.85 11.68 -9.44
N MET A 706 1.04 12.97 -9.62
CA MET A 706 2.34 13.62 -9.69
C MET A 706 2.68 14.23 -8.34
N ILE A 707 3.89 13.95 -7.85
CA ILE A 707 4.48 14.66 -6.72
C ILE A 707 5.42 15.72 -7.28
N PHE A 708 5.22 16.98 -6.88
CA PHE A 708 6.14 18.07 -7.16
C PHE A 708 6.40 18.92 -5.91
N GLN A 709 7.67 19.08 -5.53
CA GLN A 709 8.12 19.74 -4.30
C GLN A 709 7.36 19.25 -3.04
N GLY A 710 7.12 17.94 -2.96
CA GLY A 710 6.33 17.29 -1.92
C GLY A 710 4.82 17.47 -2.03
N GLY A 711 4.33 18.37 -2.89
CA GLY A 711 2.92 18.58 -3.21
C GLY A 711 2.33 17.49 -4.09
N ILE A 712 1.03 17.24 -3.97
CA ILE A 712 0.30 16.20 -4.71
C ILE A 712 -0.58 16.84 -5.76
N TYR A 713 -0.44 16.39 -7.00
CA TYR A 713 -1.23 16.81 -8.14
C TYR A 713 -1.85 15.59 -8.80
N LEU A 714 -3.13 15.63 -9.09
CA LEU A 714 -3.79 14.62 -9.91
C LEU A 714 -3.58 14.93 -11.38
N ILE A 715 -3.49 13.90 -12.20
CA ILE A 715 -3.65 13.96 -13.65
C ILE A 715 -4.85 13.07 -13.95
N ASP A 716 -5.97 13.73 -14.26
CA ASP A 716 -7.33 13.19 -14.33
C ASP A 716 -7.90 12.67 -13.00
N ALA A 717 -9.22 12.48 -12.97
CA ALA A 717 -10.01 12.03 -11.83
C ALA A 717 -10.89 10.82 -12.19
N PRO A 718 -10.28 9.63 -12.39
CA PRO A 718 -11.00 8.42 -12.75
C PRO A 718 -12.03 8.01 -11.68
N PRO A 719 -13.01 7.16 -11.99
CA PRO A 719 -13.95 6.63 -11.00
C PRO A 719 -13.24 6.00 -9.79
N ASN A 720 -13.87 6.04 -8.61
CA ASN A 720 -13.32 5.54 -7.34
C ASN A 720 -12.03 6.23 -6.83
N ILE A 721 -11.78 7.50 -7.18
CA ILE A 721 -10.56 8.21 -6.78
C ILE A 721 -10.28 8.19 -5.26
N LEU A 722 -11.31 8.29 -4.42
CA LEU A 722 -11.12 8.24 -2.96
C LEU A 722 -10.62 6.88 -2.47
N TYR A 723 -10.99 5.77 -3.14
CA TYR A 723 -10.45 4.45 -2.81
C TYR A 723 -8.99 4.32 -3.27
N ILE A 724 -8.66 4.89 -4.44
CA ILE A 724 -7.29 4.99 -4.96
C ILE A 724 -6.40 5.76 -3.98
N LEU A 725 -6.80 6.99 -3.62
CA LEU A 725 -6.05 7.87 -2.72
C LEU A 725 -5.85 7.22 -1.34
N ARG A 726 -6.91 6.66 -0.75
CA ARG A 726 -6.82 5.93 0.52
C ARG A 726 -5.84 4.77 0.45
N SER A 727 -5.85 4.00 -0.65
CA SER A 727 -4.93 2.87 -0.82
C SER A 727 -3.48 3.33 -0.96
N LEU A 728 -3.24 4.56 -1.43
CA LEU A 728 -1.91 5.19 -1.52
C LEU A 728 -1.51 5.98 -0.27
N GLY A 729 -2.33 5.98 0.80
CA GLY A 729 -2.03 6.76 2.00
C GLY A 729 -2.15 8.27 1.81
N ILE A 730 -2.94 8.71 0.83
CA ILE A 730 -3.16 10.12 0.51
C ILE A 730 -4.58 10.51 0.93
N ASP A 731 -4.70 11.56 1.72
CA ASP A 731 -5.98 12.18 2.04
C ASP A 731 -6.39 13.19 0.94
N ILE A 732 -7.70 13.38 0.71
CA ILE A 732 -8.21 14.30 -0.32
C ILE A 732 -7.74 15.75 -0.10
N SER A 733 -7.62 16.18 1.16
CA SER A 733 -7.12 17.51 1.53
C SER A 733 -5.62 17.70 1.27
N GLU A 734 -4.88 16.65 0.91
CA GLU A 734 -3.47 16.77 0.49
C GLU A 734 -3.32 17.17 -0.98
N ILE A 735 -4.40 17.10 -1.77
CA ILE A 735 -4.38 17.41 -3.20
C ILE A 735 -4.33 18.92 -3.40
N ILE A 736 -3.26 19.40 -4.03
CA ILE A 736 -3.06 20.82 -4.31
C ILE A 736 -3.73 21.22 -5.62
N GLY A 737 -3.66 20.34 -6.62
CA GLY A 737 -4.19 20.62 -7.94
C GLY A 737 -4.53 19.38 -8.76
N ILE A 738 -5.24 19.59 -9.85
CA ILE A 738 -5.56 18.60 -10.88
C ILE A 738 -5.24 19.17 -12.26
N PHE A 739 -4.50 18.42 -13.06
CA PHE A 739 -4.35 18.63 -14.49
C PHE A 739 -5.36 17.74 -15.21
N HIS A 740 -6.25 18.32 -15.99
CA HIS A 740 -7.33 17.57 -16.65
C HIS A 740 -7.08 17.47 -18.15
N THR A 741 -7.10 16.25 -18.68
CA THR A 741 -6.87 15.97 -20.11
C THR A 741 -8.12 16.16 -20.94
N HIS A 742 -9.26 15.60 -20.53
CA HIS A 742 -10.54 15.63 -21.25
C HIS A 742 -11.72 15.14 -20.38
N ALA A 743 -12.94 15.09 -20.93
CA ALA A 743 -14.18 14.97 -20.18
C ALA A 743 -14.90 13.59 -20.21
N HIS A 744 -14.26 12.48 -20.60
CA HIS A 744 -14.92 11.15 -20.52
C HIS A 744 -14.98 10.61 -19.08
N ASP A 745 -15.99 9.80 -18.75
CA ASP A 745 -16.23 9.32 -17.37
C ASP A 745 -15.03 8.61 -16.72
N ASP A 746 -14.21 7.89 -17.48
CA ASP A 746 -12.99 7.26 -16.97
C ASP A 746 -11.88 8.24 -16.60
N HIS A 747 -12.00 9.52 -16.99
CA HIS A 747 -11.11 10.61 -16.61
C HIS A 747 -11.81 11.70 -15.76
N PHE A 748 -13.14 11.79 -15.84
CA PHE A 748 -13.95 12.86 -15.25
C PHE A 748 -14.80 12.44 -14.04
N ALA A 749 -15.27 11.19 -13.96
CA ALA A 749 -16.41 10.84 -13.09
C ALA A 749 -16.19 11.11 -11.59
N SER A 750 -14.94 11.20 -11.13
CA SER A 750 -14.63 11.58 -9.75
C SER A 750 -14.23 13.05 -9.58
N LEU A 751 -14.20 13.88 -10.62
CA LEU A 751 -13.97 15.32 -10.48
C LEU A 751 -14.95 15.95 -9.47
N PRO A 752 -16.27 15.68 -9.52
CA PRO A 752 -17.17 16.24 -8.52
C PRO A 752 -16.99 15.58 -7.14
N VAL A 753 -16.34 14.42 -7.04
CA VAL A 753 -15.95 13.82 -5.76
C VAL A 753 -14.85 14.61 -5.06
N LEU A 754 -14.05 15.37 -5.81
CA LEU A 754 -13.04 16.25 -5.23
C LEU A 754 -13.63 17.44 -4.46
N LEU A 755 -14.93 17.71 -4.61
CA LEU A 755 -15.65 18.67 -3.78
C LEU A 755 -15.67 18.27 -2.29
N GLN A 756 -15.32 17.04 -1.91
CA GLN A 756 -15.14 16.65 -0.49
C GLN A 756 -13.83 17.18 0.10
N SER A 757 -13.03 17.91 -0.68
CA SER A 757 -11.91 18.65 -0.13
C SER A 757 -12.40 19.77 0.78
N ASP A 758 -11.58 20.09 1.77
CA ASP A 758 -11.79 21.19 2.69
C ASP A 758 -11.29 22.54 2.15
N HIS A 759 -10.69 22.54 0.96
CA HIS A 759 -10.21 23.71 0.25
C HIS A 759 -10.44 23.56 -1.26
N ARG A 760 -10.46 24.70 -1.97
CA ARG A 760 -10.55 24.71 -3.43
C ARG A 760 -9.25 24.19 -4.04
N ILE A 761 -9.36 23.14 -4.84
CA ILE A 761 -8.23 22.55 -5.54
C ILE A 761 -7.93 23.38 -6.78
N LYS A 762 -6.64 23.57 -7.09
CA LYS A 762 -6.22 24.25 -8.33
C LYS A 762 -6.56 23.38 -9.53
N TYR A 763 -7.29 23.92 -10.49
CA TYR A 763 -7.73 23.22 -11.69
C TYR A 763 -6.98 23.76 -12.89
N TYR A 764 -6.11 22.93 -13.45
CA TYR A 764 -5.26 23.24 -14.59
C TYR A 764 -5.78 22.55 -15.85
N ALA A 765 -6.18 23.34 -16.83
CA ALA A 765 -6.62 22.84 -18.13
C ALA A 765 -6.47 23.95 -19.17
N THR A 766 -6.56 23.59 -20.44
CA THR A 766 -6.74 24.58 -21.49
C THR A 766 -8.18 25.15 -21.42
N PRO A 767 -8.42 26.41 -21.86
CA PRO A 767 -9.77 26.97 -21.90
C PRO A 767 -10.77 26.08 -22.64
N LEU A 768 -10.29 25.37 -23.67
CA LEU A 768 -11.03 24.41 -24.47
C LEU A 768 -11.56 23.23 -23.63
N VAL A 769 -10.67 22.50 -22.96
CA VAL A 769 -11.04 21.37 -22.08
C VAL A 769 -11.88 21.86 -20.91
N ARG A 770 -11.53 23.02 -20.32
CA ARG A 770 -12.30 23.59 -19.21
C ARG A 770 -13.74 23.89 -19.59
N ALA A 771 -14.01 24.47 -20.77
CA ALA A 771 -15.37 24.76 -21.21
C ALA A 771 -16.21 23.48 -21.38
N SER A 772 -15.63 22.45 -21.98
CA SER A 772 -16.27 21.14 -22.16
C SER A 772 -16.59 20.47 -20.82
N VAL A 773 -15.59 20.44 -19.92
CA VAL A 773 -15.74 19.89 -18.57
C VAL A 773 -16.77 20.67 -17.75
N SER A 774 -16.79 22.02 -17.81
CA SER A 774 -17.79 22.84 -17.12
C SER A 774 -19.21 22.49 -17.53
N LYS A 775 -19.49 22.36 -18.84
CA LYS A 775 -20.82 21.97 -19.34
C LYS A 775 -21.24 20.59 -18.83
N LYS A 776 -20.34 19.61 -18.92
CA LYS A 776 -20.61 18.24 -18.43
C LYS A 776 -20.83 18.21 -16.91
N PHE A 777 -20.02 18.94 -16.15
CA PHE A 777 -20.11 19.05 -14.70
C PHE A 777 -21.41 19.71 -14.25
N SER A 778 -21.80 20.80 -14.90
CA SER A 778 -23.04 21.52 -14.63
C SER A 778 -24.27 20.67 -14.96
N ALA A 779 -24.23 19.91 -16.06
CA ALA A 779 -25.28 18.93 -16.38
C ALA A 779 -25.42 17.85 -15.29
N LEU A 780 -24.29 17.31 -14.79
CA LEU A 780 -24.28 16.27 -13.75
C LEU A 780 -24.86 16.77 -12.42
N LEU A 781 -24.51 17.99 -12.01
CA LEU A 781 -24.96 18.57 -10.74
C LEU A 781 -26.29 19.31 -10.84
N SER A 782 -26.84 19.48 -12.04
CA SER A 782 -27.99 20.36 -12.31
C SER A 782 -27.76 21.79 -11.80
N LEU A 783 -26.54 22.31 -11.97
CA LEU A 783 -26.15 23.67 -11.63
C LEU A 783 -25.88 24.47 -12.91
N ASP A 784 -25.75 25.79 -12.80
CA ASP A 784 -25.32 26.62 -13.94
C ASP A 784 -23.83 26.37 -14.30
N GLU A 785 -23.42 26.79 -15.50
CA GLU A 785 -22.07 26.57 -16.05
C GLU A 785 -20.94 27.23 -15.22
N GLU A 786 -21.25 28.22 -14.37
CA GLU A 786 -20.29 28.84 -13.46
C GLU A 786 -20.13 28.07 -12.13
N ALA A 787 -20.79 26.93 -11.97
CA ALA A 787 -20.68 26.12 -10.76
C ALA A 787 -19.26 25.60 -10.52
N LEU A 788 -18.58 25.13 -11.58
CA LEU A 788 -17.25 24.56 -11.44
C LEU A 788 -16.24 25.58 -10.87
N SER A 789 -16.31 26.85 -11.29
CA SER A 789 -15.42 27.92 -10.81
C SER A 789 -15.67 28.33 -9.37
N ARG A 790 -16.84 27.99 -8.81
CA ARG A 790 -17.15 28.20 -7.38
C ARG A 790 -16.45 27.21 -6.48
N PHE A 791 -16.03 26.06 -7.00
CA PHE A 791 -15.45 24.97 -6.22
C PHE A 791 -13.96 24.72 -6.47
N PHE A 792 -13.45 25.14 -7.63
CA PHE A 792 -12.05 25.01 -8.00
C PHE A 792 -11.41 26.37 -8.25
N ASP A 793 -10.09 26.46 -8.07
CA ASP A 793 -9.29 27.64 -8.42
C ASP A 793 -8.74 27.44 -9.85
N PHE A 794 -9.24 28.20 -10.83
CA PHE A 794 -8.93 27.97 -12.24
C PHE A 794 -7.59 28.57 -12.67
N HIS A 795 -6.80 27.74 -13.37
CA HIS A 795 -5.52 28.13 -13.98
C HIS A 795 -5.53 27.69 -15.45
N ASP A 796 -5.84 28.62 -16.34
CA ASP A 796 -5.83 28.36 -17.78
C ASP A 796 -4.41 28.14 -18.30
N LEU A 797 -4.25 27.12 -19.14
CA LEU A 797 -2.99 26.79 -19.78
C LEU A 797 -3.04 27.13 -21.28
N GLU A 798 -2.01 27.77 -21.79
CA GLU A 798 -1.85 28.05 -23.21
C GLU A 798 -1.31 26.82 -23.95
N PHE A 799 -1.94 26.47 -25.08
CA PHE A 799 -1.49 25.40 -25.97
C PHE A 799 -0.09 25.66 -26.52
N ASP A 800 0.67 24.58 -26.68
CA ASP A 800 1.99 24.53 -27.34
C ASP A 800 3.07 25.40 -26.67
N GLN A 801 2.79 25.94 -25.48
CA GLN A 801 3.69 26.77 -24.70
C GLN A 801 3.98 26.15 -23.34
N TRP A 802 5.16 26.46 -22.78
CA TRP A 802 5.49 26.10 -21.41
C TRP A 802 4.84 27.07 -20.44
N ASN A 803 3.85 26.59 -19.70
CA ASN A 803 3.14 27.31 -18.66
C ASN A 803 3.81 27.04 -17.32
N ASN A 804 4.06 28.09 -16.53
CA ASN A 804 4.67 27.95 -15.20
C ASN A 804 3.58 27.79 -14.13
N CYS A 805 3.51 26.61 -13.55
CA CYS A 805 2.60 26.23 -12.47
C CYS A 805 3.40 26.09 -11.16
N ASP A 806 3.66 27.22 -10.48
CA ASP A 806 4.41 27.28 -9.21
C ASP A 806 5.81 26.64 -9.27
N GLY A 807 6.52 26.80 -10.39
CA GLY A 807 7.85 26.26 -10.63
C GLY A 807 7.87 24.92 -11.38
N LEU A 808 6.72 24.28 -11.57
CA LEU A 808 6.55 23.18 -12.51
C LEU A 808 6.21 23.75 -13.89
N GLU A 809 6.92 23.35 -14.93
CA GLU A 809 6.59 23.78 -16.29
C GLU A 809 5.75 22.73 -16.99
N VAL A 810 4.61 23.15 -17.56
CA VAL A 810 3.62 22.26 -18.19
C VAL A 810 3.29 22.77 -19.58
N LYS A 811 3.33 21.88 -20.56
CA LYS A 811 2.96 22.17 -21.93
C LYS A 811 1.79 21.29 -22.34
N PRO A 812 0.55 21.82 -22.41
CA PRO A 812 -0.55 21.13 -23.05
C PRO A 812 -0.40 21.19 -24.58
N ILE A 813 -0.70 20.09 -25.24
CA ILE A 813 -0.74 20.00 -26.70
C ILE A 813 -2.09 19.42 -27.10
N PHE A 814 -2.71 19.98 -28.12
CA PHE A 814 -3.99 19.48 -28.63
C PHE A 814 -3.82 18.04 -29.14
N SER A 815 -4.78 17.17 -28.78
CA SER A 815 -4.84 15.80 -29.27
C SER A 815 -6.23 15.51 -29.83
N PRO A 816 -6.34 14.93 -31.05
CA PRO A 816 -7.63 14.60 -31.62
C PRO A 816 -8.34 13.49 -30.87
N HIS A 817 -9.57 13.79 -30.47
CA HIS A 817 -10.48 12.87 -29.81
C HIS A 817 -11.93 13.39 -30.01
N PRO A 818 -13.00 12.58 -29.85
CA PRO A 818 -14.38 13.04 -30.02
C PRO A 818 -14.76 14.26 -29.14
N VAL A 819 -14.21 14.33 -27.93
CA VAL A 819 -14.32 15.49 -27.02
C VAL A 819 -13.01 16.27 -26.94
N GLU A 820 -13.08 17.50 -26.44
CA GLU A 820 -11.94 18.39 -26.28
C GLU A 820 -10.86 17.72 -25.43
N THR A 821 -9.69 17.50 -26.03
CA THR A 821 -8.62 16.70 -25.42
C THR A 821 -7.26 17.36 -25.61
N ASN A 822 -6.47 17.35 -24.55
CA ASN A 822 -5.06 17.71 -24.60
C ASN A 822 -4.19 16.69 -23.89
N ILE A 823 -3.01 16.44 -24.46
CA ILE A 823 -1.94 15.70 -23.81
C ILE A 823 -1.01 16.67 -23.07
N PHE A 824 -0.34 16.19 -22.02
CA PHE A 824 0.56 17.03 -21.24
C PHE A 824 2.00 16.55 -21.34
N ILE A 825 2.93 17.51 -21.44
CA ILE A 825 4.34 17.31 -21.13
C ILE A 825 4.70 18.20 -19.95
N PHE A 826 5.16 17.58 -18.88
CA PHE A 826 5.64 18.22 -17.66
C PHE A 826 7.16 18.23 -17.66
N ARG A 827 7.77 19.28 -17.10
CA ARG A 827 9.20 19.28 -16.82
C ARG A 827 9.53 20.02 -15.53
N ALA A 828 10.55 19.52 -14.84
CA ALA A 828 11.14 20.17 -13.69
C ALA A 828 12.66 20.18 -13.83
N LEU A 829 13.27 21.29 -13.40
CA LEU A 829 14.72 21.44 -13.46
C LEU A 829 15.39 20.58 -12.37
N GLY A 830 16.20 19.61 -12.78
CA GLY A 830 17.10 18.85 -11.92
C GLY A 830 18.48 19.49 -11.79
N ASN A 831 19.43 18.79 -11.16
CA ASN A 831 20.78 19.31 -10.92
C ASN A 831 21.63 19.48 -12.20
N ALA A 832 21.35 18.71 -13.25
CA ALA A 832 22.11 18.72 -14.50
C ALA A 832 21.26 19.17 -15.69
N ASP A 833 20.04 18.63 -15.78
CA ASP A 833 19.11 18.78 -16.88
C ASP A 833 17.66 18.83 -16.39
N TYR A 834 16.73 19.15 -17.30
CA TYR A 834 15.31 18.96 -17.05
C TYR A 834 14.97 17.48 -17.08
N LYS A 835 14.15 17.04 -16.13
CA LYS A 835 13.45 15.74 -16.24
C LYS A 835 12.04 15.99 -16.72
N THR A 836 11.58 15.12 -17.63
CA THR A 836 10.30 15.32 -18.33
C THR A 836 9.38 14.12 -18.15
N TYR A 837 8.08 14.40 -18.01
CA TYR A 837 7.02 13.40 -17.99
C TYR A 837 5.98 13.74 -19.05
N ALA A 838 5.66 12.79 -19.93
CA ALA A 838 4.55 12.89 -20.87
C ALA A 838 3.38 12.01 -20.41
N HIS A 839 2.18 12.60 -20.33
CA HIS A 839 0.93 11.92 -20.02
C HIS A 839 -0.02 12.02 -21.19
N TYR A 840 -0.12 10.95 -21.98
CA TYR A 840 -0.85 10.93 -23.25
C TYR A 840 -2.07 10.03 -23.11
N ALA A 841 -3.13 10.57 -22.50
CA ALA A 841 -4.43 9.92 -22.40
C ALA A 841 -5.25 10.15 -23.68
N ASP A 842 -6.01 9.14 -24.10
CA ASP A 842 -7.03 9.22 -25.16
C ASP A 842 -6.53 9.76 -26.52
N ILE A 843 -5.28 9.42 -26.84
CA ILE A 843 -4.68 9.75 -28.14
C ILE A 843 -5.27 8.87 -29.25
N ILE A 844 -5.44 9.39 -30.46
CA ILE A 844 -5.78 8.57 -31.65
C ILE A 844 -4.56 7.90 -32.29
N SER A 845 -4.70 6.68 -32.84
CA SER A 845 -3.65 6.07 -33.67
C SER A 845 -3.33 6.88 -34.94
N LEU A 846 -2.06 6.91 -35.34
CA LEU A 846 -1.60 7.68 -36.50
C LEU A 846 -2.18 7.14 -37.82
N ASP A 847 -2.37 5.82 -37.95
CA ASP A 847 -3.01 5.22 -39.13
C ASP A 847 -4.47 5.68 -39.27
N LEU A 848 -5.23 5.72 -38.17
CA LEU A 848 -6.62 6.18 -38.20
C LEU A 848 -6.70 7.69 -38.48
N LEU A 849 -5.83 8.47 -37.83
CA LEU A 849 -5.76 9.92 -38.07
C LEU A 849 -5.39 10.23 -39.53
N TYR A 850 -4.46 9.48 -40.12
CA TYR A 850 -4.09 9.65 -41.52
C TYR A 850 -5.26 9.37 -42.48
N LYS A 851 -6.14 8.41 -42.15
CA LYS A 851 -7.37 8.14 -42.93
C LYS A 851 -8.38 9.28 -42.88
N MET A 852 -8.24 10.23 -41.94
CA MET A 852 -9.07 11.44 -41.88
C MET A 852 -8.54 12.58 -42.76
N VAL A 853 -7.34 12.44 -43.33
CA VAL A 853 -6.74 13.42 -44.26
C VAL A 853 -7.33 13.23 -45.66
N GLY A 854 -7.68 14.33 -46.31
CA GLY A 854 -8.26 14.30 -47.66
C GLY A 854 -8.73 15.67 -48.13
N ASP A 855 -9.44 15.68 -49.26
CA ASP A 855 -9.93 16.91 -49.92
C ASP A 855 -11.43 17.17 -49.70
N ASP A 856 -12.14 16.29 -48.99
CA ASP A 856 -13.57 16.48 -48.68
C ASP A 856 -13.79 17.55 -47.59
N PRO A 857 -14.99 18.16 -47.50
CA PRO A 857 -15.26 19.27 -46.56
C PRO A 857 -15.00 18.94 -45.08
N ASP A 858 -15.06 17.67 -44.70
CA ASP A 858 -14.83 17.19 -43.33
C ASP A 858 -13.42 16.61 -43.13
N SER A 859 -12.56 16.62 -44.15
CA SER A 859 -11.19 16.13 -44.04
C SER A 859 -10.25 17.13 -43.38
N ILE A 860 -9.34 16.62 -42.56
CA ILE A 860 -8.29 17.42 -41.93
C ILE A 860 -7.12 17.67 -42.87
N SER A 861 -6.37 18.74 -42.62
CA SER A 861 -5.18 19.04 -43.39
C SER A 861 -4.02 18.07 -43.09
N LEU A 862 -3.14 17.86 -44.08
CA LEU A 862 -1.90 17.11 -43.88
C LEU A 862 -0.97 17.78 -42.85
N ASP A 863 -1.02 19.11 -42.74
CA ASP A 863 -0.25 19.87 -41.75
C ASP A 863 -0.73 19.58 -40.32
N THR A 864 -2.06 19.49 -40.12
CA THR A 864 -2.67 19.06 -38.84
C THR A 864 -2.17 17.68 -38.44
N TYR A 865 -2.21 16.71 -39.36
CA TYR A 865 -1.68 15.35 -39.13
C TYR A 865 -0.20 15.36 -38.74
N ASN A 866 0.64 16.06 -39.50
CA ASN A 866 2.08 16.11 -39.22
C ASN A 866 2.37 16.76 -37.87
N HIS A 867 1.67 17.84 -37.53
CA HIS A 867 1.82 18.52 -36.24
C HIS A 867 1.52 17.60 -35.05
N ILE A 868 0.40 16.87 -35.11
CA ILE A 868 0.01 15.92 -34.06
C ILE A 868 1.00 14.76 -33.96
N LYS A 869 1.42 14.21 -35.10
CA LYS A 869 2.43 13.13 -35.15
C LYS A 869 3.74 13.58 -34.50
N ASP A 870 4.22 14.77 -34.84
CA ASP A 870 5.46 15.31 -34.29
C ASP A 870 5.33 15.55 -32.78
N ALA A 871 4.17 15.99 -32.30
CA ALA A 871 3.89 16.15 -30.88
C ALA A 871 3.93 14.82 -30.11
N TYR A 872 3.35 13.75 -30.66
CA TYR A 872 3.36 12.43 -30.03
C TYR A 872 4.79 11.88 -29.89
N LEU A 873 5.64 12.14 -30.88
CA LEU A 873 7.00 11.60 -30.93
C LEU A 873 8.04 12.44 -30.17
N ILE A 874 7.64 13.49 -29.44
CA ILE A 874 8.55 14.28 -28.58
C ILE A 874 9.20 13.36 -27.53
N PRO A 875 10.54 13.19 -27.49
CA PRO A 875 11.19 12.32 -26.52
C PRO A 875 11.10 12.86 -25.09
N THR A 876 10.91 11.98 -24.11
CA THR A 876 10.83 12.34 -22.69
C THR A 876 11.56 11.35 -21.78
N THR A 877 11.83 11.73 -20.52
CA THR A 877 12.40 10.80 -19.53
C THR A 877 11.39 9.70 -19.17
N LEU A 878 10.11 10.04 -19.02
CA LEU A 878 9.04 9.09 -18.80
C LEU A 878 7.84 9.45 -19.68
N LYS A 879 7.34 8.48 -20.45
CA LYS A 879 6.13 8.65 -21.28
C LYS A 879 5.09 7.61 -20.89
N LYS A 880 3.87 8.02 -20.59
CA LYS A 880 2.72 7.13 -20.38
C LYS A 880 1.73 7.31 -21.53
N LEU A 881 1.39 6.20 -22.19
CA LEU A 881 0.68 6.16 -23.46
C LEU A 881 -0.62 5.39 -23.36
N ASP A 882 -1.71 5.97 -23.86
CA ASP A 882 -2.90 5.23 -24.24
C ASP A 882 -2.63 4.32 -25.46
N ILE A 883 -2.96 3.04 -25.31
CA ILE A 883 -2.87 2.00 -26.34
C ILE A 883 -4.17 1.17 -26.47
N GLY A 884 -5.31 1.75 -26.09
CA GLY A 884 -6.61 1.08 -26.08
C GLY A 884 -7.07 0.59 -27.46
N GLY A 885 -6.54 1.20 -28.52
CA GLY A 885 -6.79 0.87 -29.92
C GLY A 885 -8.23 1.11 -30.38
N GLY A 886 -8.65 0.37 -31.39
CA GLY A 886 -10.03 0.40 -31.89
C GLY A 886 -10.35 1.65 -32.74
N MET A 887 -11.50 2.27 -32.51
CA MET A 887 -12.04 3.34 -33.38
C MET A 887 -11.62 4.76 -32.98
N ILE A 888 -11.06 4.95 -31.78
CA ILE A 888 -10.79 6.29 -31.23
C ILE A 888 -9.49 6.41 -30.43
N HIS A 889 -8.89 5.30 -29.95
CA HIS A 889 -7.68 5.32 -29.12
C HIS A 889 -6.39 4.98 -29.88
N GLY A 890 -5.28 5.03 -29.14
CA GLY A 890 -3.92 4.95 -29.64
C GLY A 890 -3.49 3.52 -29.88
N GLU A 891 -2.40 3.36 -30.64
CA GLU A 891 -1.77 2.06 -30.87
C GLU A 891 -0.31 2.15 -30.45
N ALA A 892 0.15 1.17 -29.66
CA ALA A 892 1.54 1.13 -29.19
C ALA A 892 2.54 1.19 -30.36
N MET A 893 2.16 0.63 -31.51
CA MET A 893 3.05 0.53 -32.67
C MET A 893 3.46 1.87 -33.28
N ASP A 894 2.67 2.92 -33.08
CA ASP A 894 3.02 4.27 -33.51
C ASP A 894 4.30 4.78 -32.81
N PHE A 895 4.65 4.18 -31.67
CA PHE A 895 5.77 4.54 -30.81
C PHE A 895 6.95 3.55 -30.90
N LYS A 896 6.96 2.62 -31.88
CA LYS A 896 8.03 1.62 -32.05
C LYS A 896 9.44 2.21 -32.12
N HIS A 897 9.55 3.44 -32.62
CA HIS A 897 10.81 4.16 -32.81
C HIS A 897 10.92 5.39 -31.91
N ASP A 898 10.09 5.47 -30.87
CA ASP A 898 10.16 6.55 -29.89
C ASP A 898 11.47 6.48 -29.09
N MET A 899 12.08 7.63 -28.84
CA MET A 899 13.39 7.76 -28.21
C MET A 899 13.33 8.13 -26.72
N SER A 900 12.14 8.02 -26.09
CA SER A 900 11.97 8.27 -24.66
C SER A 900 12.73 7.24 -23.82
N GLU A 901 13.23 7.65 -22.65
CA GLU A 901 14.04 6.77 -21.79
C GLU A 901 13.23 5.61 -21.20
N LYS A 902 11.95 5.86 -20.87
CA LYS A 902 11.00 4.86 -20.38
C LYS A 902 9.60 5.11 -20.91
N ILE A 903 8.95 4.05 -21.40
CA ILE A 903 7.58 4.07 -21.89
C ILE A 903 6.71 3.14 -21.06
N ILE A 904 5.58 3.68 -20.58
CA ILE A 904 4.50 2.95 -19.92
C ILE A 904 3.32 2.86 -20.88
N LEU A 905 2.87 1.64 -21.16
CA LEU A 905 1.68 1.37 -21.98
C LEU A 905 0.49 1.18 -21.06
N ALA A 906 -0.59 1.93 -21.32
CA ALA A 906 -1.73 2.10 -20.44
C ALA A 906 -3.04 2.22 -21.23
N HIS A 907 -4.14 2.41 -20.52
CA HIS A 907 -5.50 2.55 -21.07
C HIS A 907 -5.91 1.32 -21.90
N THR A 908 -5.78 0.12 -21.32
CA THR A 908 -6.21 -1.11 -22.00
C THR A 908 -6.81 -2.15 -21.04
N GLU A 909 -7.86 -2.84 -21.50
CA GLU A 909 -8.41 -4.02 -20.81
C GLU A 909 -7.60 -5.31 -21.07
N LYS A 910 -6.78 -5.34 -22.12
CA LYS A 910 -6.09 -6.54 -22.58
C LYS A 910 -4.68 -6.63 -22.00
N GLU A 911 -4.18 -7.87 -21.86
CA GLU A 911 -2.76 -8.08 -21.60
C GLU A 911 -1.93 -7.65 -22.81
N LEU A 912 -0.76 -7.05 -22.57
CA LEU A 912 0.13 -6.65 -23.66
C LEU A 912 0.57 -7.86 -24.51
N THR A 913 0.56 -7.67 -25.83
CA THR A 913 1.18 -8.59 -26.76
C THR A 913 2.70 -8.54 -26.66
N ASP A 914 3.40 -9.56 -27.19
CA ASP A 914 4.86 -9.57 -27.16
C ASP A 914 5.46 -8.41 -27.98
N GLU A 915 4.83 -8.01 -29.09
CA GLU A 915 5.24 -6.84 -29.88
C GLU A 915 5.08 -5.53 -29.09
N GLN A 916 3.99 -5.38 -28.33
CA GLN A 916 3.78 -4.21 -27.47
C GLN A 916 4.81 -4.16 -26.33
N LYS A 917 5.16 -5.31 -25.75
CA LYS A 917 6.20 -5.40 -24.69
C LYS A 917 7.60 -5.03 -25.17
N GLU A 918 7.88 -5.11 -26.48
CA GLU A 918 9.14 -4.62 -27.05
C GLU A 918 9.24 -3.08 -27.04
N ILE A 919 8.11 -2.38 -26.98
CA ILE A 919 8.02 -0.91 -27.05
C ILE A 919 8.01 -0.28 -25.66
N GLY A 920 7.24 -0.86 -24.74
CA GLY A 920 7.06 -0.30 -23.41
C GLY A 920 6.64 -1.36 -22.39
N SER A 921 6.50 -0.90 -21.14
CA SER A 921 6.15 -1.76 -20.00
C SER A 921 4.78 -1.40 -19.42
N GLU A 922 4.12 -2.34 -18.77
CA GLU A 922 2.99 -1.99 -17.88
C GLU A 922 3.51 -1.47 -16.53
N SER A 923 2.69 -0.69 -15.84
CA SER A 923 2.93 -0.29 -14.46
C SER A 923 1.97 -0.97 -13.49
N SER A 924 2.41 -1.19 -12.26
CA SER A 924 1.56 -1.71 -11.19
C SER A 924 0.97 -0.58 -10.35
N PHE A 925 -0.20 -0.82 -9.75
CA PHE A 925 -0.84 0.16 -8.87
C PHE A 925 0.11 0.61 -7.75
N GLY A 926 0.26 1.93 -7.59
CA GLY A 926 1.10 2.53 -6.55
C GLY A 926 2.60 2.48 -6.84
N GLN A 927 3.02 1.93 -7.99
CA GLN A 927 4.41 2.04 -8.44
C GLN A 927 4.75 3.51 -8.69
N CYS A 928 5.95 3.90 -8.23
CA CYS A 928 6.43 5.27 -8.31
C CYS A 928 7.70 5.35 -9.14
N ASP A 929 7.69 6.18 -10.18
CA ASP A 929 8.86 6.58 -10.95
C ASP A 929 9.36 7.93 -10.41
N ILE A 930 10.50 7.88 -9.72
CA ILE A 930 11.13 9.07 -9.13
C ILE A 930 12.05 9.69 -10.17
N LEU A 931 11.64 10.82 -10.75
CA LEU A 931 12.42 11.54 -11.76
C LEU A 931 13.47 12.44 -11.11
N ILE A 932 13.11 13.11 -10.02
CA ILE A 932 14.02 13.91 -9.19
C ILE A 932 13.77 13.56 -7.72
N PRO A 933 14.74 12.97 -7.01
CA PRO A 933 14.58 12.58 -5.61
C PRO A 933 14.46 13.82 -4.71
N GLY A 934 13.63 13.71 -3.68
CA GLY A 934 13.51 14.71 -2.63
C GLY A 934 14.71 14.70 -1.68
N SER A 935 15.31 15.87 -1.46
CA SER A 935 16.41 16.07 -0.50
C SER A 935 15.94 16.62 0.87
N ARG A 936 14.64 16.96 1.00
CA ARG A 936 14.05 17.59 2.18
C ARG A 936 13.01 16.68 2.84
N ASP A 937 12.82 16.86 4.14
CA ASP A 937 11.70 16.27 4.89
C ASP A 937 10.45 17.13 4.69
N TYR A 938 9.72 16.88 3.61
CA TYR A 938 8.51 17.64 3.28
C TYR A 938 7.43 17.54 4.36
N LEU A 939 7.32 16.40 5.06
CA LEU A 939 6.31 16.21 6.12
C LEU A 939 6.49 17.21 7.28
N ARG A 940 7.74 17.54 7.64
CA ARG A 940 7.99 18.60 8.65
C ARG A 940 7.62 19.99 8.14
N ASN A 941 7.78 20.26 6.85
CA ASN A 941 7.32 21.53 6.26
C ASN A 941 5.78 21.63 6.29
N TYR A 942 5.07 20.52 6.07
CA TYR A 942 3.62 20.46 6.28
C TYR A 942 3.26 20.73 7.74
N ALA A 943 3.90 20.04 8.70
CA ALA A 943 3.68 20.28 10.12
C ALA A 943 3.90 21.75 10.52
N ALA A 944 4.95 22.39 9.98
CA ALA A 944 5.25 23.79 10.26
C ALA A 944 4.10 24.72 9.81
N ARG A 945 3.54 24.46 8.62
CA ARG A 945 2.37 25.18 8.10
C ARG A 945 1.14 24.99 8.98
N TYR A 946 0.88 23.77 9.44
CA TYR A 946 -0.22 23.51 10.37
C TYR A 946 -0.07 24.28 11.68
N PHE A 947 1.10 24.23 12.33
CA PHE A 947 1.30 24.97 13.57
C PHE A 947 1.16 26.48 13.38
N LYS A 948 1.66 27.01 12.27
CA LYS A 948 1.48 28.42 11.92
C LYS A 948 0.01 28.80 11.73
N SER A 949 -0.81 27.90 11.18
CA SER A 949 -2.25 28.11 11.05
C SER A 949 -2.97 28.07 12.41
N LEU A 950 -2.56 27.18 13.32
CA LEU A 950 -3.22 27.02 14.62
C LEU A 950 -2.81 28.10 15.63
N PHE A 951 -1.55 28.50 15.61
CA PHE A 951 -0.98 29.44 16.56
C PHE A 951 -0.31 30.61 15.83
N PRO A 952 -1.07 31.45 15.09
CA PRO A 952 -0.52 32.48 14.21
C PRO A 952 0.29 33.56 14.95
N PHE A 953 0.12 33.67 16.26
CA PHE A 953 0.81 34.64 17.12
C PHE A 953 2.17 34.15 17.63
N LEU A 954 2.50 32.87 17.44
CA LEU A 954 3.80 32.31 17.85
C LEU A 954 4.88 32.61 16.82
N ASP A 955 6.11 32.69 17.29
CA ASP A 955 7.27 32.93 16.43
C ASP A 955 7.83 31.62 15.84
N GLU A 956 8.77 31.74 14.90
CA GLU A 956 9.38 30.59 14.24
C GLU A 956 10.18 29.69 15.22
N LYS A 957 10.69 30.24 16.32
CA LYS A 957 11.48 29.48 17.30
C LYS A 957 10.57 28.54 18.09
N ASP A 958 9.36 28.97 18.40
CA ASP A 958 8.36 28.14 19.07
C ASP A 958 7.90 26.98 18.17
N PHE A 959 7.67 27.23 16.88
CA PHE A 959 7.36 26.15 15.93
C PHE A 959 8.50 25.15 15.81
N ASN A 960 9.75 25.62 15.74
CA ASN A 960 10.92 24.76 15.70
C ASN A 960 11.06 23.86 16.93
N MET A 961 10.49 24.23 18.09
CA MET A 961 10.42 23.36 19.26
C MET A 961 9.46 22.19 19.03
N LEU A 962 8.27 22.45 18.48
CA LEU A 962 7.30 21.40 18.14
C LEU A 962 7.80 20.49 17.00
N LEU A 963 8.47 21.07 16.01
CA LEU A 963 9.00 20.35 14.85
C LEU A 963 10.17 19.41 15.18
N LYS A 964 10.66 19.36 16.42
CA LYS A 964 11.64 18.35 16.87
C LYS A 964 11.01 17.01 17.23
N ALA A 965 9.68 16.95 17.37
CA ALA A 965 8.96 15.72 17.67
C ALA A 965 9.23 14.62 16.63
N GLN A 966 9.16 13.37 17.08
CA GLN A 966 9.37 12.21 16.22
C GLN A 966 8.16 12.02 15.30
N ILE A 967 8.42 11.71 14.02
CA ILE A 967 7.39 11.23 13.11
C ILE A 967 7.28 9.72 13.29
N ILE A 968 6.08 9.23 13.59
CA ILE A 968 5.75 7.82 13.74
C ILE A 968 4.87 7.41 12.57
N ASP A 969 5.18 6.25 12.00
CA ASP A 969 4.40 5.65 10.93
C ASP A 969 3.48 4.55 11.48
N PHE A 970 2.26 4.53 10.97
CA PHE A 970 1.25 3.52 11.27
C PHE A 970 0.84 2.80 9.99
N ASN A 971 0.77 1.47 10.06
CA ASN A 971 0.23 0.66 8.96
C ASN A 971 -1.30 0.76 8.91
N PRO A 972 -1.95 0.57 7.76
CA PRO A 972 -3.40 0.49 7.66
C PRO A 972 -3.99 -0.52 8.66
N GLY A 973 -5.09 -0.13 9.30
CA GLY A 973 -5.80 -0.94 10.29
C GLY A 973 -5.20 -0.91 11.70
N SER A 974 -4.12 -0.18 11.94
CA SER A 974 -3.50 -0.02 13.27
C SER A 974 -4.37 0.83 14.19
N MET A 975 -4.52 0.43 15.45
CA MET A 975 -5.17 1.27 16.46
C MET A 975 -4.15 2.30 16.99
N ILE A 976 -4.51 3.57 16.96
CA ILE A 976 -3.73 4.66 17.57
C ILE A 976 -4.15 4.85 19.03
N LEU A 977 -5.44 4.82 19.32
CA LEU A 977 -6.00 4.98 20.68
C LEU A 977 -7.27 4.15 20.83
N LYS A 978 -7.43 3.44 21.95
CA LYS A 978 -8.60 2.61 22.23
C LYS A 978 -9.63 3.32 23.11
N LYS A 979 -10.88 2.90 22.99
CA LYS A 979 -11.96 3.31 23.88
C LYS A 979 -11.64 2.92 25.33
N GLY A 980 -11.81 3.85 26.27
CA GLY A 980 -11.52 3.67 27.68
C GLY A 980 -10.04 3.82 28.07
N GLU A 981 -9.14 3.98 27.10
CA GLU A 981 -7.71 4.20 27.34
C GLU A 981 -7.39 5.70 27.52
N PHE A 982 -6.47 6.01 28.44
CA PHE A 982 -5.88 7.34 28.51
C PHE A 982 -4.64 7.37 27.62
N PRO A 983 -4.57 8.26 26.61
CA PRO A 983 -3.43 8.32 25.69
C PRO A 983 -2.13 8.68 26.41
N ALA A 984 -1.06 7.92 26.16
CA ALA A 984 0.29 8.27 26.62
C ALA A 984 0.93 9.42 25.80
N HIS A 985 0.46 9.60 24.57
CA HIS A 985 1.01 10.54 23.61
C HIS A 985 -0.10 11.27 22.84
N LEU A 986 0.22 12.48 22.41
CA LEU A 986 -0.60 13.28 21.50
C LEU A 986 -0.04 13.09 20.09
N TYR A 987 -0.92 12.85 19.11
CA TYR A 987 -0.50 12.68 17.72
C TYR A 987 -1.07 13.80 16.85
N LEU A 988 -0.26 14.38 15.98
CA LEU A 988 -0.70 15.25 14.88
C LEU A 988 -0.54 14.50 13.56
N ILE A 989 -1.65 14.19 12.89
CA ILE A 989 -1.62 13.49 11.59
C ILE A 989 -1.01 14.41 10.53
N LEU A 990 0.02 13.95 9.84
CA LEU A 990 0.67 14.71 8.76
C LEU A 990 0.20 14.28 7.38
N THR A 991 -0.10 13.00 7.21
CA THR A 991 -0.60 12.40 5.97
C THR A 991 -1.30 11.08 6.29
N GLY A 992 -2.21 10.67 5.41
CA GLY A 992 -3.06 9.49 5.58
C GLY A 992 -4.34 9.78 6.36
N ILE A 993 -5.16 8.75 6.53
CA ILE A 993 -6.54 8.84 7.01
C ILE A 993 -6.72 7.98 8.25
N VAL A 994 -7.37 8.53 9.28
CA VAL A 994 -7.71 7.82 10.52
C VAL A 994 -9.23 7.78 10.70
N GLU A 995 -9.83 6.63 10.94
CA GLU A 995 -11.23 6.53 11.39
C GLU A 995 -11.33 6.67 12.91
N TYR A 996 -12.25 7.54 13.37
CA TYR A 996 -12.76 7.54 14.74
C TYR A 996 -14.08 6.78 14.79
N ILE A 997 -14.23 5.87 15.75
CA ILE A 997 -15.43 5.04 15.93
C ILE A 997 -15.87 5.09 17.39
N ASP A 998 -17.12 5.48 17.62
CA ASP A 998 -17.81 5.27 18.89
C ASP A 998 -19.08 4.46 18.67
N ALA A 999 -19.01 3.17 19.02
CA ALA A 999 -20.10 2.23 18.81
C ALA A 999 -21.35 2.52 19.67
N ASP A 1000 -21.21 3.20 20.81
CA ASP A 1000 -22.35 3.45 21.70
C ASP A 1000 -23.22 4.59 21.16
N SER A 1001 -22.60 5.61 20.57
CA SER A 1001 -23.28 6.73 19.92
C SER A 1001 -23.58 6.48 18.44
N GLY A 1002 -22.98 5.44 17.83
CA GLY A 1002 -23.09 5.15 16.41
C GLY A 1002 -22.25 6.08 15.52
N ILE A 1003 -21.35 6.87 16.10
CA ILE A 1003 -20.52 7.84 15.38
C ILE A 1003 -19.36 7.12 14.70
N LYS A 1004 -19.16 7.40 13.41
CA LYS A 1004 -18.01 6.95 12.63
C LYS A 1004 -17.56 8.07 11.68
N ASN A 1005 -16.36 8.60 11.88
CA ASN A 1005 -15.84 9.73 11.09
C ASN A 1005 -14.42 9.47 10.59
N ASN A 1006 -14.11 9.94 9.38
CA ASN A 1006 -12.74 9.98 8.87
C ASN A 1006 -12.08 11.30 9.27
N LEU A 1007 -10.93 11.21 9.93
CA LEU A 1007 -10.07 12.30 10.32
C LEU A 1007 -8.95 12.45 9.29
N SER A 1008 -8.87 13.64 8.71
CA SER A 1008 -7.88 14.01 7.69
C SER A 1008 -6.55 14.47 8.31
N ASN A 1009 -5.61 14.85 7.43
CA ASN A 1009 -4.35 15.47 7.82
C ASN A 1009 -4.57 16.73 8.70
N GLY A 1010 -3.55 17.09 9.48
CA GLY A 1010 -3.61 18.20 10.42
C GLY A 1010 -4.45 17.95 11.68
N CYS A 1011 -5.16 16.82 11.78
CA CYS A 1011 -5.94 16.49 12.97
C CYS A 1011 -5.06 16.02 14.13
N PHE A 1012 -5.42 16.46 15.35
CA PHE A 1012 -4.90 15.86 16.58
C PHE A 1012 -5.69 14.62 17.00
N ILE A 1013 -4.98 13.70 17.66
CA ILE A 1013 -5.53 12.56 18.40
C ILE A 1013 -4.99 12.59 19.82
N GLY A 1014 -5.89 12.59 20.80
CA GLY A 1014 -5.61 12.62 22.24
C GLY A 1014 -5.68 14.02 22.86
N GLU A 1015 -6.00 15.04 22.08
CA GLU A 1015 -6.02 16.43 22.52
C GLU A 1015 -7.09 16.72 23.57
N PHE A 1016 -8.26 16.09 23.48
CA PHE A 1016 -9.31 16.23 24.48
C PHE A 1016 -8.89 15.66 25.83
N ASN A 1017 -8.16 14.53 25.81
CA ASN A 1017 -7.67 13.84 26.99
C ASN A 1017 -6.64 14.68 27.77
N LEU A 1018 -5.88 15.53 27.07
CA LEU A 1018 -4.88 16.44 27.67
C LEU A 1018 -5.52 17.45 28.64
N PHE A 1019 -6.72 17.95 28.32
CA PHE A 1019 -7.39 18.99 29.09
C PHE A 1019 -8.35 18.45 30.14
N GLN A 1020 -9.13 17.40 29.82
CA GLN A 1020 -10.16 16.89 30.74
C GLN A 1020 -9.70 15.74 31.65
N GLU A 1021 -8.48 15.21 31.47
CA GLU A 1021 -7.96 14.04 32.19
C GLU A 1021 -8.91 12.82 32.18
N LYS A 1022 -9.67 12.67 31.09
CA LYS A 1022 -10.59 11.54 30.86
C LYS A 1022 -10.02 10.57 29.84
N SER A 1023 -10.41 9.30 29.94
CA SER A 1023 -10.14 8.30 28.89
C SER A 1023 -10.89 8.59 27.59
N SER A 1024 -10.42 8.05 26.47
CA SER A 1024 -11.07 8.20 25.17
C SER A 1024 -12.47 7.59 25.13
N SER A 1025 -13.43 8.30 24.55
CA SER A 1025 -14.81 7.84 24.34
C SER A 1025 -14.95 6.84 23.19
N GLY A 1026 -13.98 6.78 22.28
CA GLY A 1026 -14.03 5.96 21.07
C GLY A 1026 -12.67 5.37 20.69
N VAL A 1027 -12.62 4.71 19.54
CA VAL A 1027 -11.42 4.08 18.98
C VAL A 1027 -10.93 4.91 17.80
N TYR A 1028 -9.64 5.17 17.76
CA TYR A 1028 -8.95 5.77 16.61
C TYR A 1028 -8.14 4.68 15.91
N ARG A 1029 -8.41 4.45 14.63
CA ARG A 1029 -7.78 3.42 13.83
C ARG A 1029 -7.40 3.95 12.45
N THR A 1030 -6.27 3.56 11.91
CA THR A 1030 -5.85 4.00 10.59
C THR A 1030 -6.63 3.30 9.47
N LEU A 1031 -7.08 4.04 8.47
CA LEU A 1031 -7.69 3.50 7.24
C LEU A 1031 -6.67 3.30 6.12
N SER A 1032 -5.53 3.95 6.21
CA SER A 1032 -4.44 3.91 5.25
C SER A 1032 -3.07 3.95 5.97
N HIS A 1033 -1.98 4.03 5.22
CA HIS A 1033 -0.69 4.38 5.83
C HIS A 1033 -0.77 5.81 6.35
N VAL A 1034 -0.40 5.99 7.61
CA VAL A 1034 -0.47 7.28 8.31
C VAL A 1034 0.89 7.63 8.87
N ALA A 1035 1.34 8.86 8.67
CA ALA A 1035 2.49 9.41 9.38
C ALA A 1035 2.02 10.54 10.29
N ALA A 1036 2.45 10.54 11.55
CA ALA A 1036 2.03 11.51 12.56
C ALA A 1036 3.22 12.01 13.39
N LEU A 1037 3.23 13.30 13.76
CA LEU A 1037 4.12 13.80 14.81
C LEU A 1037 3.62 13.33 16.18
N CYS A 1038 4.52 12.80 17.01
CA CYS A 1038 4.21 12.28 18.33
C CYS A 1038 4.80 13.17 19.43
N PHE A 1039 3.95 13.64 20.34
CA PHE A 1039 4.32 14.47 21.49
C PHE A 1039 4.00 13.75 22.80
N SER A 1040 4.85 13.89 23.81
CA SER A 1040 4.42 13.59 25.18
C SER A 1040 3.45 14.67 25.68
N PHE A 1041 2.49 14.26 26.50
CA PHE A 1041 1.50 15.18 27.08
C PHE A 1041 2.17 16.30 27.90
N ASP A 1042 3.14 15.94 28.74
CA ASP A 1042 3.88 16.90 29.57
C ASP A 1042 4.59 17.96 28.74
N PHE A 1043 5.19 17.56 27.61
CA PHE A 1043 5.87 18.48 26.70
C PHE A 1043 4.88 19.46 26.07
N PHE A 1044 3.76 18.95 25.54
CA PHE A 1044 2.78 19.80 24.86
C PHE A 1044 2.06 20.72 25.85
N ARG A 1045 1.69 20.24 27.05
CA ARG A 1045 1.15 21.07 28.14
C ARG A 1045 2.13 22.18 28.52
N SER A 1046 3.39 21.83 28.79
CA SER A 1046 4.43 22.81 29.14
C SER A 1046 4.64 23.86 28.03
N PHE A 1047 4.54 23.45 26.77
CA PHE A 1047 4.62 24.35 25.62
C PHE A 1047 3.46 25.35 25.60
N LEU A 1048 2.23 24.90 25.82
CA LEU A 1048 1.05 25.76 25.86
C LEU A 1048 1.11 26.74 27.04
N GLU A 1049 1.53 26.28 28.22
CA GLU A 1049 1.69 27.09 29.42
C GLU A 1049 2.77 28.15 29.26
N LYS A 1050 3.96 27.77 28.76
CA LYS A 1050 5.09 28.69 28.53
C LYS A 1050 4.71 29.84 27.60
N ASN A 1051 3.85 29.57 26.61
CA ASN A 1051 3.40 30.54 25.63
C ASN A 1051 2.10 31.27 26.03
N ASN A 1052 1.56 31.02 27.23
CA ASN A 1052 0.30 31.60 27.73
C ASN A 1052 -0.91 31.34 26.82
N ILE A 1053 -0.97 30.16 26.20
CA ILE A 1053 -2.04 29.77 25.27
C ILE A 1053 -2.81 28.52 25.72
N PHE A 1054 -2.65 28.07 26.96
CA PHE A 1054 -3.35 26.89 27.48
C PHE A 1054 -4.88 27.03 27.47
N ASP A 1055 -5.45 27.97 28.23
CA ASP A 1055 -6.90 28.23 28.33
C ASP A 1055 -7.57 28.53 26.97
N PRO A 1056 -7.03 29.40 26.09
CA PRO A 1056 -7.65 29.62 24.79
C PRO A 1056 -7.61 28.38 23.90
N THR A 1057 -6.56 27.55 24.00
CA THR A 1057 -6.46 26.29 23.26
C THR A 1057 -7.48 25.27 23.77
N GLU A 1058 -7.65 25.13 25.08
CA GLU A 1058 -8.66 24.23 25.67
C GLU A 1058 -10.08 24.56 25.17
N LYS A 1059 -10.48 25.82 25.27
CA LYS A 1059 -11.81 26.28 24.83
C LYS A 1059 -12.03 26.00 23.34
N MET A 1060 -10.99 26.19 22.54
CA MET A 1060 -11.07 25.94 21.10
C MET A 1060 -11.18 24.45 20.79
N PHE A 1061 -10.35 23.63 21.42
CA PHE A 1061 -10.31 22.20 21.20
C PHE A 1061 -11.61 21.52 21.65
N SER A 1062 -12.25 22.01 22.72
CA SER A 1062 -13.59 21.53 23.12
C SER A 1062 -14.68 21.83 22.07
N ARG A 1063 -14.61 22.96 21.36
CA ARG A 1063 -15.54 23.26 20.26
C ARG A 1063 -15.25 22.39 19.05
N ILE A 1064 -13.98 22.18 18.73
CA ILE A 1064 -13.55 21.31 17.62
C ILE A 1064 -13.95 19.86 17.89
N ASP A 1065 -13.82 19.36 19.12
CA ASP A 1065 -14.26 18.02 19.52
C ASP A 1065 -15.77 17.83 19.27
N PHE A 1066 -16.59 18.84 19.60
CA PHE A 1066 -18.00 18.82 19.22
C PHE A 1066 -18.17 18.78 17.70
N LEU A 1067 -17.48 19.63 16.93
CA LEU A 1067 -17.55 19.62 15.46
C LEU A 1067 -17.15 18.25 14.87
N LYS A 1068 -16.10 17.63 15.43
CA LYS A 1068 -15.64 16.27 15.09
C LYS A 1068 -16.70 15.21 15.34
N SER A 1069 -17.61 15.40 16.28
CA SER A 1069 -18.72 14.48 16.54
C SER A 1069 -19.91 14.65 15.60
N THR A 1070 -19.93 15.72 14.78
CA THR A 1070 -21.02 16.00 13.84
C THR A 1070 -20.73 15.45 12.45
N TRP A 1071 -21.76 15.03 11.71
CA TRP A 1071 -21.59 14.59 10.32
C TRP A 1071 -21.13 15.73 9.39
N LEU A 1072 -21.64 16.95 9.60
CA LEU A 1072 -21.36 18.09 8.74
C LEU A 1072 -19.87 18.48 8.75
N PHE A 1073 -19.26 18.56 9.94
CA PHE A 1073 -17.89 19.07 10.12
C PHE A 1073 -16.87 18.01 10.53
N GLY A 1074 -17.30 16.82 10.94
CA GLY A 1074 -16.42 15.80 11.50
C GLY A 1074 -15.70 14.93 10.47
N GLU A 1075 -16.27 14.76 9.28
CA GLU A 1075 -15.64 13.98 8.21
C GLU A 1075 -14.89 14.88 7.22
N GLU A 1076 -13.66 14.46 6.85
CA GLU A 1076 -12.87 14.98 5.72
C GLU A 1076 -12.64 16.52 5.77
N SER A 1077 -12.67 17.11 6.97
CA SER A 1077 -12.39 18.53 7.21
C SER A 1077 -11.10 18.68 8.01
N SER A 1078 -10.13 19.45 7.53
CA SER A 1078 -8.90 19.66 8.30
C SER A 1078 -9.16 20.45 9.59
N TYR A 1079 -8.24 20.27 10.53
CA TYR A 1079 -8.27 20.98 11.79
C TYR A 1079 -8.18 22.51 11.61
N ALA A 1080 -7.52 22.99 10.55
CA ALA A 1080 -7.44 24.43 10.26
C ALA A 1080 -8.82 25.01 9.92
N VAL A 1081 -9.60 24.29 9.11
CA VAL A 1081 -10.98 24.65 8.78
C VAL A 1081 -11.88 24.56 10.01
N GLN A 1082 -11.79 23.47 10.77
CA GLN A 1082 -12.55 23.30 12.01
C GLN A 1082 -12.21 24.38 13.04
N TYR A 1083 -10.95 24.79 13.14
CA TYR A 1083 -10.51 25.87 14.02
C TYR A 1083 -11.11 27.22 13.60
N LYS A 1084 -11.09 27.56 12.31
CA LYS A 1084 -11.74 28.77 11.77
C LYS A 1084 -13.24 28.79 12.09
N ILE A 1085 -13.92 27.67 11.91
CA ILE A 1085 -15.36 27.55 12.22
C ILE A 1085 -15.60 27.66 13.74
N ALA A 1086 -14.79 26.97 14.55
CA ALA A 1086 -14.92 26.98 16.00
C ALA A 1086 -14.75 28.38 16.62
N GLN A 1087 -13.99 29.26 15.97
CA GLN A 1087 -13.88 30.68 16.35
C GLN A 1087 -15.19 31.47 16.17
N THR A 1088 -16.01 31.12 15.19
CA THR A 1088 -17.24 31.85 14.85
C THR A 1088 -18.49 31.35 15.57
N ILE A 1089 -18.44 30.14 16.16
CA ILE A 1089 -19.55 29.53 16.90
C ILE A 1089 -20.00 30.39 18.10
N LYS A 1090 -21.31 30.61 18.19
CA LYS A 1090 -22.01 31.19 19.35
C LYS A 1090 -22.98 30.18 19.95
N ALA A 1091 -23.05 30.11 21.29
CA ALA A 1091 -24.02 29.25 21.99
C ALA A 1091 -25.35 29.97 22.17
N MET A 1092 -26.46 29.23 22.03
CA MET A 1092 -27.83 29.70 22.20
C MET A 1092 -28.64 28.64 22.97
N GLU A 1093 -29.34 29.04 24.02
CA GLU A 1093 -30.26 28.18 24.78
C GLU A 1093 -31.69 28.57 24.42
N LEU A 1094 -32.55 27.57 24.19
CA LEU A 1094 -33.97 27.74 23.88
C LEU A 1094 -34.81 26.81 24.77
N ASP A 1095 -35.95 27.32 25.24
CA ASP A 1095 -36.95 26.55 25.96
C ASP A 1095 -37.76 25.63 25.03
N GLU A 1096 -38.61 24.78 25.59
CA GLU A 1096 -39.49 23.87 24.85
C GLU A 1096 -40.56 24.62 24.02
N ASN A 1097 -40.95 24.07 22.87
CA ASN A 1097 -41.97 24.57 21.95
C ASN A 1097 -41.72 25.98 21.38
N ILE A 1098 -40.44 26.39 21.26
CA ILE A 1098 -40.02 27.63 20.63
C ILE A 1098 -39.65 27.40 19.15
N SER A 1099 -40.11 28.31 18.28
CA SER A 1099 -39.66 28.41 16.89
C SER A 1099 -38.30 29.09 16.81
N VAL A 1100 -37.30 28.40 16.26
CA VAL A 1100 -35.89 28.86 16.31
C VAL A 1100 -35.69 30.17 15.52
N PHE A 1101 -36.29 30.30 14.34
CA PHE A 1101 -36.09 31.47 13.47
C PHE A 1101 -36.88 32.72 13.88
N GLU A 1102 -37.84 32.60 14.81
CA GLU A 1102 -38.55 33.77 15.35
C GLU A 1102 -37.69 34.55 16.36
N GLN A 1103 -36.62 33.94 16.89
CA GLN A 1103 -35.79 34.50 17.96
C GLN A 1103 -34.47 35.15 17.50
N GLN A 1104 -33.93 34.77 16.33
CA GLN A 1104 -32.67 35.33 15.80
C GLN A 1104 -32.57 35.24 14.27
N SER A 1105 -31.61 35.99 13.70
CA SER A 1105 -31.35 36.01 12.26
C SER A 1105 -31.05 34.61 11.68
N PRO A 1106 -31.41 34.37 10.41
CA PRO A 1106 -31.07 33.12 9.72
C PRO A 1106 -29.58 32.79 9.75
N GLY A 1107 -29.26 31.52 9.96
CA GLY A 1107 -27.90 31.00 10.02
C GLY A 1107 -27.90 29.48 10.04
N LEU A 1108 -26.72 28.88 10.18
CA LEU A 1108 -26.59 27.43 10.36
C LEU A 1108 -26.59 27.08 11.85
N TYR A 1109 -27.44 26.15 12.25
CA TYR A 1109 -27.62 25.73 13.65
C TYR A 1109 -27.21 24.27 13.82
N LEU A 1110 -26.34 24.00 14.80
CA LEU A 1110 -25.92 22.67 15.24
C LEU A 1110 -26.53 22.34 16.61
N ILE A 1111 -27.12 21.17 16.76
CA ILE A 1111 -27.74 20.75 18.02
C ILE A 1111 -26.68 20.16 18.94
N LYS A 1112 -26.36 20.84 20.04
CA LYS A 1112 -25.43 20.32 21.05
C LYS A 1112 -26.11 19.42 22.07
N SER A 1113 -27.34 19.73 22.45
CA SER A 1113 -28.21 18.88 23.26
C SER A 1113 -29.67 19.28 23.06
N GLY A 1114 -30.60 18.33 23.18
CA GLY A 1114 -32.02 18.55 22.94
C GLY A 1114 -32.53 17.90 21.64
N GLU A 1115 -33.76 18.22 21.24
CA GLU A 1115 -34.41 17.68 20.04
C GLU A 1115 -35.18 18.79 19.30
N ILE A 1116 -35.07 18.82 17.97
CA ILE A 1116 -35.73 19.78 17.08
C ILE A 1116 -36.63 19.03 16.10
N GLN A 1117 -37.90 19.42 16.02
CA GLN A 1117 -38.84 18.92 15.01
C GLN A 1117 -38.80 19.79 13.77
N VAL A 1118 -38.66 19.15 12.61
CA VAL A 1118 -38.71 19.78 11.29
C VAL A 1118 -40.10 19.57 10.72
N ARG A 1119 -40.83 20.65 10.48
CA ARG A 1119 -42.21 20.62 9.98
C ARG A 1119 -42.35 21.45 8.71
N ASP A 1120 -43.29 21.07 7.84
CA ASP A 1120 -43.67 21.89 6.70
C ASP A 1120 -44.64 23.03 7.10
N ASN A 1121 -45.01 23.89 6.16
CA ASN A 1121 -45.98 24.97 6.38
C ASN A 1121 -47.41 24.49 6.69
N ASN A 1122 -47.72 23.20 6.48
CA ASN A 1122 -49.00 22.57 6.81
C ASN A 1122 -48.97 21.87 8.19
N ASP A 1123 -47.91 22.09 8.98
CA ASP A 1123 -47.66 21.47 10.28
C ASP A 1123 -47.43 19.93 10.23
N THR A 1124 -47.07 19.39 9.05
CA THR A 1124 -46.70 17.98 8.88
C THR A 1124 -45.28 17.74 9.40
N LEU A 1125 -45.11 16.78 10.30
CA LEU A 1125 -43.79 16.37 10.78
C LEU A 1125 -43.00 15.64 9.67
N LEU A 1126 -41.90 16.24 9.23
CA LEU A 1126 -41.02 15.67 8.21
C LEU A 1126 -39.93 14.79 8.83
N GLU A 1127 -39.29 15.27 9.90
CA GLU A 1127 -38.27 14.55 10.66
C GLU A 1127 -38.02 15.15 12.06
N THR A 1128 -37.34 14.41 12.93
CA THR A 1128 -36.89 14.89 14.24
C THR A 1128 -35.38 14.78 14.33
N LEU A 1129 -34.72 15.90 14.59
CA LEU A 1129 -33.28 16.06 14.68
C LEU A 1129 -32.82 16.00 16.14
N LYS A 1130 -31.71 15.32 16.39
CA LYS A 1130 -31.12 15.11 17.72
C LYS A 1130 -29.73 15.74 17.81
N SER A 1131 -29.09 15.60 18.98
CA SER A 1131 -27.69 16.00 19.19
C SER A 1131 -26.77 15.55 18.06
N GLY A 1132 -25.92 16.47 17.58
CA GLY A 1132 -25.00 16.27 16.45
C GLY A 1132 -25.59 16.58 15.07
N ALA A 1133 -26.92 16.70 14.94
CA ALA A 1133 -27.58 17.11 13.70
C ALA A 1133 -27.57 18.64 13.51
N PHE A 1134 -27.92 19.08 12.30
CA PHE A 1134 -27.95 20.50 11.93
C PHE A 1134 -29.21 20.87 11.14
N PHE A 1135 -29.48 22.18 11.09
CA PHE A 1135 -30.55 22.76 10.27
C PHE A 1135 -30.26 24.23 9.91
N GLY A 1136 -31.05 24.77 8.97
CA GLY A 1136 -30.93 26.14 8.46
C GLY A 1136 -30.24 26.23 7.11
N GLU A 1137 -29.90 25.10 6.50
CA GLU A 1137 -29.26 24.96 5.19
C GLU A 1137 -30.04 25.62 4.04
N CYS A 1138 -31.37 25.60 4.12
CA CYS A 1138 -32.26 26.20 3.13
C CYS A 1138 -31.98 27.69 2.89
N HIS A 1139 -31.52 28.43 3.90
CA HIS A 1139 -31.20 29.86 3.75
C HIS A 1139 -30.00 30.13 2.83
N PHE A 1140 -29.14 29.15 2.62
CA PHE A 1140 -27.98 29.29 1.74
C PHE A 1140 -28.36 29.13 0.25
N PHE A 1141 -29.41 28.35 -0.04
CA PHE A 1141 -29.82 28.00 -1.40
C PHE A 1141 -31.12 28.71 -1.84
N GLU A 1142 -32.03 29.02 -0.91
CA GLU A 1142 -33.29 29.72 -1.17
C GLU A 1142 -33.39 30.97 -0.29
N ARG A 1143 -33.11 32.14 -0.87
CA ARG A 1143 -33.05 33.41 -0.13
C ARG A 1143 -34.42 34.04 0.20
N GLU A 1144 -35.50 33.61 -0.45
CA GLU A 1144 -36.77 34.35 -0.44
C GLU A 1144 -37.95 33.70 0.29
N LYS A 1145 -37.96 32.37 0.55
CA LYS A 1145 -39.00 31.70 1.35
C LYS A 1145 -38.48 30.42 2.03
N THR A 1146 -38.53 30.35 3.35
CA THR A 1146 -38.34 29.10 4.09
C THR A 1146 -39.68 28.40 4.27
N TYR A 1147 -39.84 27.22 3.66
CA TYR A 1147 -41.05 26.38 3.78
C TYR A 1147 -41.01 25.42 4.99
N LEU A 1148 -39.97 25.55 5.81
CA LEU A 1148 -39.68 24.70 6.96
C LEU A 1148 -39.74 25.47 8.26
N GLN A 1149 -40.45 24.89 9.23
CA GLN A 1149 -40.44 25.32 10.62
C GLN A 1149 -39.57 24.38 11.45
N PHE A 1150 -38.78 24.98 12.35
CA PHE A 1150 -37.89 24.25 13.26
C PHE A 1150 -38.30 24.59 14.69
N ILE A 1151 -38.88 23.60 15.37
CA ILE A 1151 -39.50 23.79 16.70
C ILE A 1151 -38.79 22.90 17.70
N THR A 1152 -38.39 23.44 18.84
CA THR A 1152 -37.78 22.68 19.94
C THR A 1152 -38.81 21.74 20.58
N ALA A 1153 -38.54 20.44 20.66
CA ALA A 1153 -39.39 19.47 21.35
C ALA A 1153 -39.11 19.39 22.87
N GLN A 1154 -37.99 19.95 23.33
CA GLN A 1154 -37.56 20.04 24.72
C GLN A 1154 -36.51 21.18 24.85
N PRO A 1155 -36.13 21.62 26.06
CA PRO A 1155 -35.07 22.61 26.23
C PRO A 1155 -33.78 22.17 25.51
N SER A 1156 -33.25 23.05 24.65
CA SER A 1156 -32.21 22.72 23.69
C SER A 1156 -31.07 23.74 23.72
N LEU A 1157 -29.84 23.25 23.60
CA LEU A 1157 -28.63 24.07 23.45
C LEU A 1157 -28.12 23.94 22.02
N LEU A 1158 -28.02 25.06 21.32
CA LEU A 1158 -27.63 25.17 19.93
C LEU A 1158 -26.30 25.92 19.79
N TYR A 1159 -25.51 25.52 18.81
CA TYR A 1159 -24.36 26.27 18.31
C TYR A 1159 -24.72 26.91 16.97
N VAL A 1160 -24.61 28.23 16.89
CA VAL A 1160 -24.98 29.03 15.73
C VAL A 1160 -23.73 29.48 14.99
N ILE A 1161 -23.71 29.26 13.68
CA ILE A 1161 -22.66 29.69 12.76
C ILE A 1161 -23.30 30.65 11.75
N THR A 1162 -22.87 31.91 11.78
CA THR A 1162 -23.36 32.98 10.88
C THR A 1162 -22.29 33.46 9.90
N ASP A 1163 -21.17 32.73 9.77
CA ASP A 1163 -20.08 33.10 8.87
C ASP A 1163 -20.47 32.83 7.41
N PRO A 1164 -20.60 33.86 6.55
CA PRO A 1164 -20.89 33.65 5.13
C PRO A 1164 -19.79 32.90 4.38
N GLY A 1165 -18.55 32.90 4.90
CA GLY A 1165 -17.42 32.16 4.33
C GLY A 1165 -17.55 30.64 4.44
N LEU A 1166 -18.60 30.13 5.10
CA LEU A 1166 -18.85 28.70 5.25
C LEU A 1166 -19.09 28.00 3.91
N LEU A 1167 -19.76 28.66 2.96
CA LEU A 1167 -20.02 28.13 1.62
C LEU A 1167 -18.80 28.13 0.71
N GLU A 1168 -17.71 28.79 1.11
CA GLU A 1168 -16.45 28.76 0.36
C GLU A 1168 -15.69 27.45 0.59
N ILE A 1169 -16.03 26.69 1.65
CA ILE A 1169 -15.45 25.38 1.98
C ILE A 1169 -16.22 24.31 1.16
N PRO A 1170 -15.58 23.66 0.16
CA PRO A 1170 -16.30 22.79 -0.77
C PRO A 1170 -17.07 21.64 -0.09
N ILE A 1171 -16.44 20.93 0.85
CA ILE A 1171 -17.12 19.82 1.54
C ILE A 1171 -18.35 20.24 2.34
N VAL A 1172 -18.29 21.42 2.99
CA VAL A 1172 -19.41 21.93 3.77
C VAL A 1172 -20.54 22.32 2.83
N HIS A 1173 -20.22 23.06 1.77
CA HIS A 1173 -21.20 23.40 0.74
C HIS A 1173 -21.89 22.14 0.18
N TRP A 1174 -21.10 21.11 -0.15
CA TRP A 1174 -21.61 19.86 -0.65
C TRP A 1174 -22.57 19.20 0.36
N LYS A 1175 -22.15 18.98 1.61
CA LYS A 1175 -23.00 18.32 2.61
C LYS A 1175 -24.30 19.10 2.89
N LEU A 1176 -24.25 20.44 2.83
CA LEU A 1176 -25.44 21.27 2.92
C LEU A 1176 -26.38 21.05 1.73
N LEU A 1177 -25.83 20.97 0.50
CA LEU A 1177 -26.59 20.69 -0.72
C LEU A 1177 -27.26 19.30 -0.68
N GLU A 1178 -26.56 18.27 -0.21
CA GLU A 1178 -27.11 16.90 -0.10
C GLU A 1178 -28.35 16.85 0.81
N ILE A 1179 -28.27 17.48 1.99
CA ILE A 1179 -29.40 17.52 2.94
C ILE A 1179 -30.53 18.41 2.44
N TYR A 1180 -30.20 19.54 1.82
CA TYR A 1180 -31.17 20.44 1.21
C TYR A 1180 -31.99 19.70 0.14
N GLU A 1181 -31.35 19.02 -0.81
CA GLU A 1181 -32.02 18.27 -1.87
C GLU A 1181 -32.88 17.14 -1.33
N LYS A 1182 -32.36 16.39 -0.33
CA LYS A 1182 -33.12 15.30 0.30
C LYS A 1182 -34.40 15.80 0.98
N ARG A 1183 -34.34 16.94 1.69
CA ARG A 1183 -35.51 17.55 2.34
C ARG A 1183 -36.49 18.12 1.31
N ARG A 1184 -36.00 18.82 0.28
CA ARG A 1184 -36.81 19.35 -0.84
C ARG A 1184 -37.59 18.23 -1.53
N LYS A 1185 -36.91 17.14 -1.91
CA LYS A 1185 -37.54 15.98 -2.58
C LYS A 1185 -38.57 15.26 -1.71
N LYS A 1186 -38.34 15.20 -0.40
CA LYS A 1186 -39.29 14.62 0.56
C LYS A 1186 -40.57 15.47 0.66
N MET A 1187 -40.47 16.79 0.53
CA MET A 1187 -41.63 17.69 0.46
C MET A 1187 -42.39 17.57 -0.84
N GLU A 1188 -41.71 17.50 -1.99
CA GLU A 1188 -42.38 17.31 -3.29
C GLU A 1188 -43.18 15.99 -3.34
N TRP A 1189 -42.76 15.00 -2.55
CA TRP A 1189 -43.43 13.72 -2.44
C TRP A 1189 -44.71 13.78 -1.60
N ASN A 1190 -44.60 14.26 -0.37
CA ASN A 1190 -45.69 14.37 0.62
C ASN A 1190 -46.75 15.38 0.17
#